data_AF-A0A9W8IUE0-F1
#
_entry.id   AF-A0A9W8IUE0-F1
#
_cell.length_a   1.000
_cell.length_b   1.000
_cell.length_c   1.000
_cell.angle_alpha   90.00
_cell.angle_beta   90.00
_cell.angle_gamma   90.00
#
_symmetry.space_group_name_H-M   'P 1'
#
loop_
_entity.id
_entity.type
_entity.pdbx_description
1 polymer ?
#
loop_
_entity_poly.entity_id
_entity_poly.type
_entity_poly.pdbx_seq_one_letter_code
_entity_poly.pdbx_strand_id
1 'polypeptide(L)'
;MAHLSHRKFSILEAGSPRYVLSRKKAIGKSIYLGVAVSYECEGQIEWACSSYDGTEFESHEDTFISDPSSTGPEQLEKLNNIIIQTVRDFATSHNYRIQGVCIGCDEKTAKIVAADPALKCPIRSMCTRFWFDLDAAPCTYTLRGLSLTEEAASAARKVYDWFTPQFPGSIPRIAVDPETNEVLVDMDGHCHMLDLEHFEQTTDKPTWDKLLQLSEQCKQRKLKIIFFNSTPQGGGVALMRHATIRLMRLLGVDCRWFVAKPNPDVFVITKRKFHNVFQGVTQDEQYRLLQEDKDLWVEWCEQNFSNYWGQGKGVVDTADVIIMDDPQVSAIIPHIRKLNPTARIIYRSHIEIRGDLAGVPGSMQYDLWDFLWSGFISKTDLFISHPVAGFIPPRVPHAKVALMPAATDELDGLNKKMSPSDLEYYRRVFNRCAEDQGSPGISGDRPYVIQIARFDPAKGIPDVIEAYRAFREQLTARGMEDDQQPQLVLCGHGSIDDPDGTVVYEEIIQLLNQPEYRSYSQDMCVVRLPASDQLLCAVLRGSFCALQLSHREGFEVKVTESLAKYKPVIAYRSGGIPLQIEDGKTGILVERGNTKGVADALTRLYTDTAYYQDFINELRTKEQDSKRQQFFTPFQSVNWLYLATELAYKGNDEAVATNQPAVTDIEGTYMGNGEMRQWNAKYVREYWQNLA
;
A
#
# COMPACT_ATOMS: atom_id res chain seq x y z
N MET A 1 9.40 -7.52 -53.93
CA MET A 1 10.25 -7.48 -52.73
C MET A 1 10.79 -6.07 -52.58
N ALA A 2 10.01 -5.16 -52.00
CA ALA A 2 10.54 -3.91 -51.49
C ALA A 2 10.94 -4.21 -50.05
N HIS A 3 12.22 -4.01 -49.69
CA HIS A 3 12.62 -3.98 -48.29
C HIS A 3 11.85 -2.83 -47.63
N LEU A 4 10.76 -3.14 -46.94
CA LEU A 4 10.16 -2.23 -45.98
C LEU A 4 11.25 -2.00 -44.93
N SER A 5 11.83 -0.79 -44.90
CA SER A 5 12.72 -0.42 -43.81
C SER A 5 11.90 -0.50 -42.53
N HIS A 6 12.13 -1.52 -41.70
CA HIS A 6 11.51 -1.62 -40.39
C HIS A 6 11.69 -0.29 -39.66
N ARG A 7 10.61 0.26 -39.11
CA ARG A 7 10.72 1.48 -38.29
C ARG A 7 11.56 1.13 -37.08
N LYS A 8 12.57 1.92 -36.75
CA LYS A 8 13.38 1.74 -35.54
C LYS A 8 13.27 2.99 -34.70
N PHE A 9 13.15 2.81 -33.39
CA PHE A 9 13.37 3.90 -32.46
C PHE A 9 14.73 4.55 -32.74
N SER A 10 14.73 5.87 -32.84
CA SER A 10 15.96 6.64 -32.86
C SER A 10 16.64 6.47 -31.51
N ILE A 11 17.97 6.32 -31.49
CA ILE A 11 18.77 6.30 -30.26
C ILE A 11 19.74 7.48 -30.34
N LEU A 12 19.66 8.40 -29.38
CA LEU A 12 20.60 9.52 -29.32
C LEU A 12 21.99 9.02 -28.89
N GLU A 13 23.02 9.42 -29.64
CA GLU A 13 24.41 9.07 -29.33
C GLU A 13 24.80 9.58 -27.94
N ALA A 14 25.47 8.71 -27.18
CA ALA A 14 26.02 9.03 -25.87
C ALA A 14 27.02 10.18 -26.00
N GLY A 15 26.76 11.28 -25.28
CA GLY A 15 27.61 12.48 -25.33
C GLY A 15 27.12 13.59 -26.26
N SER A 16 26.09 13.35 -27.09
CA SER A 16 25.45 14.43 -27.84
C SER A 16 24.91 15.52 -26.88
N PRO A 17 24.93 16.82 -27.24
CA PRO A 17 24.46 17.88 -26.36
C PRO A 17 23.03 17.63 -25.85
N ARG A 18 22.16 17.09 -26.71
CA ARG A 18 20.77 16.73 -26.38
C ARG A 18 20.72 15.60 -25.33
N TYR A 19 21.55 14.57 -25.46
CA TYR A 19 21.69 13.48 -24.50
C TYR A 19 22.25 13.94 -23.14
N VAL A 20 23.26 14.82 -23.16
CA VAL A 20 23.91 15.31 -21.93
C VAL A 20 23.00 16.27 -21.16
N LEU A 21 22.32 17.19 -21.85
CA LEU A 21 21.42 18.16 -21.23
C LEU A 21 20.18 17.49 -20.64
N SER A 22 19.62 16.49 -21.32
CA SER A 22 18.43 15.77 -20.84
C SER A 22 18.69 15.08 -19.49
N ARG A 23 19.92 14.59 -19.25
CA ARG A 23 20.25 13.85 -18.02
C ARG A 23 20.63 14.68 -16.81
N LYS A 24 21.20 15.89 -17.00
CA LYS A 24 21.86 16.61 -15.89
C LYS A 24 20.89 17.28 -14.92
N LYS A 25 19.66 17.63 -15.32
CA LYS A 25 18.69 18.35 -14.45
C LYS A 25 17.20 18.07 -14.71
N ALA A 26 16.82 17.33 -15.75
CA ALA A 26 15.41 17.21 -16.12
C ALA A 26 14.73 15.98 -15.50
N ILE A 27 13.48 16.15 -15.08
CA ILE A 27 12.55 15.04 -14.86
C ILE A 27 12.27 14.39 -16.22
N GLY A 28 12.35 13.07 -16.28
CA GLY A 28 12.08 12.35 -17.51
C GLY A 28 10.66 12.60 -18.02
N LYS A 29 10.51 12.88 -19.32
CA LYS A 29 9.18 13.08 -19.93
C LYS A 29 8.39 11.78 -19.87
N SER A 30 7.19 11.83 -19.30
CA SER A 30 6.31 10.67 -19.23
C SER A 30 5.89 10.21 -20.62
N ILE A 31 6.06 8.92 -20.89
CA ILE A 31 5.54 8.24 -22.08
C ILE A 31 4.80 6.97 -21.67
N TYR A 32 3.97 6.49 -22.57
CA TYR A 32 3.22 5.25 -22.45
C TYR A 32 3.60 4.35 -23.62
N LEU A 33 3.74 3.07 -23.35
CA LEU A 33 4.20 2.12 -24.36
C LEU A 33 3.10 1.13 -24.70
N GLY A 34 2.97 0.83 -25.98
CA GLY A 34 2.25 -0.34 -26.45
C GLY A 34 3.21 -1.33 -27.09
N VAL A 35 3.02 -2.62 -26.81
CA VAL A 35 3.82 -3.72 -27.37
C VAL A 35 2.85 -4.69 -28.03
N ALA A 36 3.08 -5.04 -29.29
CA ALA A 36 2.31 -6.05 -30.01
C ALA A 36 3.26 -7.14 -30.50
N VAL A 37 2.83 -8.40 -30.42
CA VAL A 37 3.60 -9.58 -30.82
C VAL A 37 2.71 -10.48 -31.67
N SER A 38 3.20 -10.90 -32.84
CA SER A 38 2.54 -11.86 -33.73
C SER A 38 3.45 -13.06 -33.95
N TYR A 39 2.89 -14.25 -33.77
CA TYR A 39 3.56 -15.50 -34.10
C TYR A 39 3.32 -15.86 -35.56
N GLU A 40 4.39 -16.03 -36.33
CA GLU A 40 4.34 -16.52 -37.71
C GLU A 40 4.76 -17.99 -37.82
N CYS A 41 4.49 -18.59 -38.99
CA CYS A 41 4.94 -19.93 -39.32
C CYS A 41 6.48 -20.01 -39.31
N GLU A 42 7.05 -21.16 -38.96
CA GLU A 42 8.50 -21.43 -38.98
C GLU A 42 9.36 -20.79 -37.87
N GLY A 43 8.77 -20.39 -36.74
CA GLY A 43 9.54 -19.91 -35.58
C GLY A 43 10.02 -18.46 -35.69
N GLN A 44 9.43 -17.68 -36.60
CA GLN A 44 9.60 -16.23 -36.65
C GLN A 44 8.53 -15.56 -35.79
N ILE A 45 8.96 -14.62 -34.94
CA ILE A 45 8.08 -13.80 -34.12
C ILE A 45 8.27 -12.35 -34.51
N GLU A 46 7.23 -11.76 -35.09
CA GLU A 46 7.22 -10.33 -35.39
C GLU A 46 6.72 -9.56 -34.17
N TRP A 47 7.34 -8.41 -33.90
CA TRP A 47 6.88 -7.54 -32.82
C TRP A 47 7.01 -6.07 -33.19
N ALA A 48 6.15 -5.28 -32.57
CA ALA A 48 6.16 -3.83 -32.69
C ALA A 48 5.99 -3.18 -31.32
N CYS A 49 6.65 -2.03 -31.14
CA CYS A 49 6.48 -1.15 -30.01
C CYS A 49 6.04 0.22 -30.50
N SER A 50 5.14 0.88 -29.78
CA SER A 50 4.73 2.26 -30.05
C SER A 50 4.74 3.05 -28.76
N SER A 51 5.48 4.15 -28.71
CA SER A 51 5.42 5.10 -27.60
C SER A 51 4.38 6.16 -27.90
N TYR A 52 3.70 6.64 -26.86
CA TYR A 52 2.72 7.71 -26.93
C TYR A 52 2.92 8.65 -25.74
N ASP A 53 2.98 9.95 -25.99
CA ASP A 53 3.16 10.99 -24.96
C ASP A 53 1.90 11.83 -24.69
N GLY A 54 0.77 11.47 -25.33
CA GLY A 54 -0.46 12.26 -25.35
C GLY A 54 -0.64 13.09 -26.63
N THR A 55 0.39 13.22 -27.46
CA THR A 55 0.39 14.05 -28.67
C THR A 55 0.82 13.29 -29.91
N GLU A 56 1.94 12.57 -29.85
CA GLU A 56 2.58 11.94 -31.01
C GLU A 56 2.94 10.48 -30.71
N PHE A 57 3.14 9.71 -31.79
CA PHE A 57 3.63 8.34 -31.72
C PHE A 57 5.04 8.24 -32.29
N GLU A 58 5.88 7.45 -31.62
CA GLU A 58 7.09 6.90 -32.24
C GLU A 58 6.96 5.37 -32.24
N SER A 59 7.39 4.70 -33.31
CA SER A 59 7.20 3.25 -33.43
C SER A 59 8.48 2.53 -33.81
N HIS A 60 8.59 1.29 -33.34
CA HIS A 60 9.66 0.35 -33.61
C HIS A 60 9.05 -0.98 -34.05
N GLU A 61 9.63 -1.59 -35.07
CA GLU A 61 9.27 -2.92 -35.58
C GLU A 61 10.54 -3.77 -35.68
N ASP A 62 10.44 -5.04 -35.32
CA ASP A 62 11.50 -6.01 -35.55
C ASP A 62 10.97 -7.42 -35.72
N THR A 63 11.84 -8.30 -36.21
CA THR A 63 11.55 -9.73 -36.34
C THR A 63 12.56 -10.50 -35.50
N PHE A 64 12.08 -11.26 -34.52
CA PHE A 64 12.85 -12.22 -33.77
C PHE A 64 12.83 -13.57 -34.50
N ILE A 65 14.01 -14.05 -34.88
CA ILE A 65 14.17 -15.36 -35.50
C ILE A 65 14.64 -16.32 -34.41
N SER A 66 13.80 -17.29 -34.08
CA SER A 66 14.15 -18.29 -33.07
C SER A 66 15.19 -19.29 -33.56
N ASP A 67 15.97 -19.82 -32.63
CA ASP A 67 16.84 -20.97 -32.90
C ASP A 67 15.97 -22.24 -32.98
N PRO A 68 16.05 -23.04 -34.06
CA PRO A 68 15.28 -24.28 -34.21
C PRO A 68 15.45 -25.28 -33.05
N SER A 69 16.54 -25.16 -32.28
CA SER A 69 16.83 -26.01 -31.12
C SER A 69 16.24 -25.52 -29.79
N SER A 70 15.76 -24.27 -29.74
CA SER A 70 15.24 -23.65 -28.51
C SER A 70 13.75 -23.95 -28.27
N THR A 71 13.37 -24.12 -27.00
CA THR A 71 11.96 -24.33 -26.64
C THR A 71 11.16 -23.03 -26.76
N GLY A 72 9.84 -23.11 -26.97
CA GLY A 72 8.97 -21.92 -27.03
C GLY A 72 9.13 -20.94 -25.86
N PRO A 73 9.23 -21.40 -24.59
CA PRO A 73 9.52 -20.54 -23.45
C PRO A 73 10.88 -19.82 -23.53
N GLU A 74 11.95 -20.53 -23.91
CA GLU A 74 13.29 -19.94 -24.06
C GLU A 74 13.33 -18.87 -25.17
N GLN A 75 12.61 -19.11 -26.26
CA GLN A 75 12.45 -18.14 -27.35
C GLN A 75 11.80 -16.85 -26.85
N LEU A 76 10.77 -16.97 -26.02
CA LEU A 76 10.05 -15.82 -25.50
C LEU A 76 10.81 -15.08 -24.42
N GLU A 77 11.59 -15.76 -23.59
CA GLU A 77 12.50 -15.10 -22.66
C GLU A 77 13.53 -14.25 -23.41
N LYS A 78 14.11 -14.78 -24.50
CA LYS A 78 15.02 -14.02 -25.38
C LYS A 78 14.32 -12.83 -26.03
N LEU A 79 13.09 -13.01 -26.53
CA LEU A 79 12.29 -11.91 -27.07
C LEU A 79 12.02 -10.83 -26.02
N ASN A 80 11.60 -11.21 -24.81
CA ASN A 80 11.35 -10.28 -23.70
C ASN A 80 12.60 -9.47 -23.38
N ASN A 81 13.77 -10.11 -23.34
CA ASN A 81 15.06 -9.42 -23.15
C ASN A 81 15.32 -8.37 -24.24
N ILE A 82 15.08 -8.71 -25.51
CA ILE A 82 15.28 -7.79 -26.65
C ILE A 82 14.32 -6.60 -26.58
N ILE A 83 13.03 -6.84 -26.33
CA ILE A 83 12.01 -5.79 -26.24
C ILE A 83 12.34 -4.84 -25.09
N ILE A 84 12.55 -5.38 -23.88
CA ILE A 84 12.87 -4.57 -22.69
C ILE A 84 14.13 -3.75 -22.91
N GLN A 85 15.18 -4.35 -23.50
CA GLN A 85 16.43 -3.64 -23.74
C GLN A 85 16.26 -2.52 -24.77
N THR A 86 15.55 -2.78 -25.86
CA THR A 86 15.28 -1.78 -26.91
C THR A 86 14.49 -0.59 -26.36
N VAL A 87 13.45 -0.88 -25.58
CA VAL A 87 12.60 0.14 -24.94
C VAL A 87 13.40 0.92 -23.89
N ARG A 88 14.22 0.24 -23.09
CA ARG A 88 15.11 0.86 -22.11
C ARG A 88 16.07 1.83 -22.79
N ASP A 89 16.75 1.41 -23.86
CA ASP A 89 17.73 2.24 -24.57
C ASP A 89 17.08 3.46 -25.22
N PHE A 90 15.89 3.28 -25.79
CA PHE A 90 15.08 4.37 -26.31
C PHE A 90 14.74 5.39 -25.21
N ALA A 91 14.13 4.95 -24.11
CA ALA A 91 13.73 5.84 -23.01
C ALA A 91 14.95 6.53 -22.37
N THR A 92 16.03 5.78 -22.19
CA THR A 92 17.27 6.21 -21.55
C THR A 92 18.04 7.24 -22.37
N SER A 93 18.02 7.11 -23.70
CA SER A 93 18.69 8.06 -24.60
C SER A 93 17.92 9.37 -24.76
N HIS A 94 16.59 9.35 -24.58
CA HIS A 94 15.71 10.51 -24.71
C HIS A 94 15.34 11.17 -23.37
N ASN A 95 15.77 10.60 -22.24
CA ASN A 95 15.32 10.97 -20.89
C ASN A 95 13.79 10.90 -20.77
N TYR A 96 13.22 9.78 -21.21
CA TYR A 96 11.82 9.45 -21.03
C TYR A 96 11.63 8.56 -19.80
N ARG A 97 10.44 8.68 -19.19
CA ARG A 97 9.95 7.77 -18.16
C ARG A 97 8.75 7.03 -18.69
N ILE A 98 8.84 5.71 -18.77
CA ILE A 98 7.71 4.87 -19.16
C ILE A 98 6.82 4.71 -17.92
N GLN A 99 5.60 5.25 -17.98
CA GLN A 99 4.66 5.20 -16.84
C GLN A 99 3.85 3.90 -16.84
N GLY A 100 3.42 3.48 -18.02
CA GLY A 100 2.66 2.25 -18.21
C GLY A 100 2.95 1.61 -19.55
N VAL A 101 2.80 0.29 -19.60
CA VAL A 101 2.99 -0.51 -20.80
C VAL A 101 1.74 -1.35 -21.04
N CYS A 102 1.12 -1.29 -22.21
CA CYS A 102 0.09 -2.23 -22.61
C CYS A 102 0.65 -3.25 -23.58
N ILE A 103 0.49 -4.53 -23.27
CA ILE A 103 0.79 -5.62 -24.18
C ILE A 103 -0.49 -5.98 -24.92
N GLY A 104 -0.48 -5.75 -26.22
CA GLY A 104 -1.49 -6.15 -27.18
C GLY A 104 -1.27 -7.58 -27.64
N CYS A 105 -2.32 -8.38 -27.64
CA CYS A 105 -2.35 -9.67 -28.31
C CYS A 105 -3.45 -9.63 -29.38
N ASP A 106 -3.07 -9.93 -30.62
CA ASP A 106 -4.03 -10.14 -31.70
C ASP A 106 -4.84 -11.43 -31.47
N GLU A 107 -5.91 -11.62 -32.24
CA GLU A 107 -6.80 -12.76 -32.05
C GLU A 107 -6.09 -14.11 -32.33
N LYS A 108 -5.10 -14.13 -33.24
CA LYS A 108 -4.30 -15.32 -33.59
C LYS A 108 -3.43 -15.72 -32.41
N THR A 109 -2.67 -14.78 -31.86
CA THR A 109 -1.81 -14.97 -30.68
C THR A 109 -2.65 -15.29 -29.46
N ALA A 110 -3.78 -14.62 -29.25
CA ALA A 110 -4.69 -14.94 -28.16
C ALA A 110 -5.20 -16.40 -28.23
N LYS A 111 -5.51 -16.90 -29.44
CA LYS A 111 -5.90 -18.30 -29.65
C LYS A 111 -4.74 -19.28 -29.41
N ILE A 112 -3.54 -18.95 -29.88
CA ILE A 112 -2.33 -19.75 -29.64
C ILE A 112 -2.02 -19.83 -28.14
N VAL A 113 -2.01 -18.69 -27.46
CA VAL A 113 -1.81 -18.56 -26.00
C VAL A 113 -2.93 -19.24 -25.21
N ALA A 114 -4.16 -19.23 -25.71
CA ALA A 114 -5.27 -19.96 -25.10
C ALA A 114 -5.12 -21.49 -25.26
N ALA A 115 -4.58 -21.94 -26.38
CA ALA A 115 -4.37 -23.35 -26.70
C ALA A 115 -3.15 -23.97 -26.02
N ASP A 116 -2.13 -23.17 -25.69
CA ASP A 116 -0.94 -23.60 -24.95
C ASP A 116 -0.76 -22.80 -23.65
N PRO A 117 -1.09 -23.39 -22.48
CA PRO A 117 -0.88 -22.76 -21.17
C PRO A 117 0.56 -22.32 -20.91
N ALA A 118 1.55 -22.96 -21.53
CA ALA A 118 2.96 -22.58 -21.40
C ALA A 118 3.28 -21.25 -22.11
N LEU A 119 2.44 -20.80 -23.05
CA LEU A 119 2.57 -19.50 -23.74
C LEU A 119 1.85 -18.35 -23.03
N LYS A 120 0.98 -18.62 -22.03
CA LYS A 120 0.43 -17.59 -21.12
C LYS A 120 1.50 -17.05 -20.17
N CYS A 121 2.44 -17.90 -19.77
CA CYS A 121 3.50 -17.57 -18.81
C CYS A 121 4.47 -16.49 -19.34
N PRO A 122 4.95 -16.50 -20.61
CA PRO A 122 5.94 -15.53 -21.08
C PRO A 122 5.40 -14.11 -21.30
N ILE A 123 4.12 -13.94 -21.69
CA ILE A 123 3.48 -12.61 -21.75
C ILE A 123 3.34 -12.03 -20.34
N ARG A 124 2.96 -12.86 -19.37
CA ARG A 124 2.91 -12.47 -17.95
C ARG A 124 4.31 -12.15 -17.41
N SER A 125 5.30 -12.99 -17.72
CA SER A 125 6.71 -12.73 -17.42
C SER A 125 7.19 -11.40 -18.02
N MET A 126 6.78 -11.06 -19.25
CA MET A 126 7.08 -9.75 -19.84
C MET A 126 6.44 -8.61 -19.02
N CYS A 127 5.17 -8.77 -18.61
CA CYS A 127 4.49 -7.81 -17.74
C CYS A 127 5.24 -7.61 -16.41
N THR A 128 5.55 -8.68 -15.69
CA THR A 128 6.23 -8.59 -14.39
C THR A 128 7.62 -7.96 -14.53
N ARG A 129 8.32 -8.22 -15.63
CA ARG A 129 9.58 -7.54 -15.93
C ARG A 129 9.42 -6.06 -16.23
N PHE A 130 8.36 -5.60 -16.91
CA PHE A 130 8.13 -4.15 -17.02
C PHE A 130 7.95 -3.49 -15.65
N TRP A 131 7.32 -4.18 -14.70
CA TRP A 131 7.14 -3.72 -13.33
C TRP A 131 8.45 -3.64 -12.53
N PHE A 132 9.29 -4.68 -12.58
CA PHE A 132 10.54 -4.75 -11.81
C PHE A 132 11.73 -4.09 -12.51
N ASP A 133 11.88 -4.26 -13.82
CA ASP A 133 13.08 -3.84 -14.56
C ASP A 133 13.00 -2.39 -15.05
N LEU A 134 11.79 -1.87 -15.33
CA LEU A 134 11.57 -0.53 -15.87
C LEU A 134 10.70 0.36 -14.98
N ASP A 135 10.16 -0.18 -13.88
CA ASP A 135 9.22 0.50 -13.00
C ASP A 135 8.05 1.15 -13.75
N ALA A 136 7.53 0.39 -14.72
CA ALA A 136 6.39 0.75 -15.54
C ALA A 136 5.23 -0.19 -15.24
N ALA A 137 4.04 0.34 -14.99
CA ALA A 137 2.89 -0.48 -14.66
C ALA A 137 2.38 -1.25 -15.90
N PRO A 138 2.39 -2.59 -15.87
CA PRO A 138 2.07 -3.41 -17.02
C PRO A 138 0.57 -3.69 -17.10
N CYS A 139 0.01 -3.54 -18.29
CA CYS A 139 -1.37 -3.84 -18.61
C CYS A 139 -1.45 -4.80 -19.81
N THR A 140 -2.56 -5.50 -19.90
CA THR A 140 -2.87 -6.41 -20.99
C THR A 140 -4.22 -6.06 -21.58
N TYR A 141 -4.31 -6.09 -22.91
CA TYR A 141 -5.56 -5.80 -23.59
C TYR A 141 -5.62 -6.55 -24.91
N THR A 142 -6.77 -7.15 -25.21
CA THR A 142 -7.00 -7.80 -26.50
C THR A 142 -7.29 -6.73 -27.55
N LEU A 143 -6.47 -6.69 -28.59
CA LEU A 143 -6.55 -5.68 -29.63
C LEU A 143 -7.00 -6.29 -30.95
N ARG A 144 -7.49 -5.42 -31.84
CA ARG A 144 -7.83 -5.74 -33.22
C ARG A 144 -7.24 -4.64 -34.08
N GLY A 145 -6.16 -4.91 -34.80
CA GLY A 145 -5.56 -3.98 -35.76
C GLY A 145 -5.37 -4.62 -37.13
N LEU A 146 -5.10 -3.78 -38.14
CA LEU A 146 -4.73 -4.23 -39.48
C LEU A 146 -3.22 -4.50 -39.60
N SER A 147 -2.41 -4.05 -38.63
CA SER A 147 -0.96 -4.26 -38.54
C SER A 147 -0.46 -4.27 -37.10
N LEU A 148 0.70 -4.87 -36.84
CA LEU A 148 1.34 -4.89 -35.52
C LEU A 148 1.61 -3.49 -34.97
N THR A 149 2.04 -2.54 -35.81
CA THR A 149 2.27 -1.15 -35.40
C THR A 149 0.96 -0.45 -35.00
N GLU A 150 -0.15 -0.72 -35.71
CA GLU A 150 -1.45 -0.19 -35.34
C GLU A 150 -1.91 -0.75 -33.98
N GLU A 151 -1.69 -2.05 -33.76
CA GLU A 151 -1.98 -2.67 -32.46
C GLU A 151 -1.13 -2.06 -31.35
N ALA A 152 0.18 -1.93 -31.55
CA ALA A 152 1.06 -1.30 -30.58
C ALA A 152 0.63 0.16 -30.30
N ALA A 153 0.28 0.95 -31.31
CA ALA A 153 -0.21 2.32 -31.12
C ALA A 153 -1.57 2.36 -30.38
N SER A 154 -2.45 1.40 -30.66
CA SER A 154 -3.73 1.26 -29.97
C SER A 154 -3.54 0.88 -28.50
N ALA A 155 -2.61 -0.05 -28.22
CA ALA A 155 -2.22 -0.45 -26.87
C ALA A 155 -1.67 0.74 -26.08
N ALA A 156 -0.78 1.54 -26.69
CA ALA A 156 -0.18 2.72 -26.07
C ALA A 156 -1.24 3.77 -25.66
N ARG A 157 -2.24 4.02 -26.52
CA ARG A 157 -3.39 4.89 -26.18
C ARG A 157 -4.24 4.31 -25.07
N LYS A 158 -4.49 2.99 -25.09
CA LYS A 158 -5.33 2.34 -24.09
C LYS A 158 -4.75 2.49 -22.69
N VAL A 159 -3.44 2.26 -22.53
CA VAL A 159 -2.80 2.50 -21.23
C VAL A 159 -2.74 3.98 -20.87
N TYR A 160 -2.57 4.89 -21.84
CA TYR A 160 -2.70 6.33 -21.57
C TYR A 160 -4.07 6.69 -20.97
N ASP A 161 -5.16 6.13 -21.50
CA ASP A 161 -6.53 6.36 -21.02
C ASP A 161 -6.79 5.82 -19.61
N TRP A 162 -6.14 4.70 -19.27
CA TRP A 162 -6.25 4.08 -17.94
C TRP A 162 -5.46 4.80 -16.86
N PHE A 163 -4.58 5.71 -17.24
CA PHE A 163 -3.83 6.52 -16.30
C PHE A 163 -4.46 7.91 -16.24
N THR A 164 -4.28 8.58 -15.09
CA THR A 164 -4.52 10.01 -14.99
C THR A 164 -3.19 10.68 -15.32
N PRO A 165 -3.08 11.38 -16.47
CA PRO A 165 -1.88 12.15 -16.78
C PRO A 165 -1.75 13.24 -15.71
N GLN A 166 -0.67 13.20 -14.95
CA GLN A 166 -0.30 14.26 -14.03
C GLN A 166 1.11 14.74 -14.37
N PHE A 167 1.53 15.84 -13.77
CA PHE A 167 2.94 16.18 -13.75
C PHE A 167 3.29 16.72 -12.37
N PRO A 168 4.37 16.22 -11.74
CA PRO A 168 5.21 15.11 -12.21
C PRO A 168 4.58 13.71 -11.99
N GLY A 169 4.69 12.82 -12.99
CA GLY A 169 4.28 11.40 -12.90
C GLY A 169 2.85 11.09 -13.37
N SER A 170 2.45 9.83 -13.34
CA SER A 170 1.07 9.40 -13.68
C SER A 170 0.57 8.39 -12.67
N ILE A 171 -0.74 8.34 -12.43
CA ILE A 171 -1.35 7.42 -11.47
C ILE A 171 -2.39 6.56 -12.21
N PRO A 172 -2.36 5.22 -12.05
CA PRO A 172 -3.47 4.36 -12.48
C PRO A 172 -4.82 4.86 -11.99
N ARG A 173 -5.84 4.89 -12.86
CA ARG A 173 -7.21 5.21 -12.44
C ARG A 173 -7.75 4.06 -11.61
N ILE A 174 -8.26 4.40 -10.43
CA ILE A 174 -9.02 3.45 -9.61
C ILE A 174 -10.43 3.38 -10.18
N ALA A 175 -10.86 2.18 -10.52
CA ALA A 175 -12.19 1.91 -11.05
C ALA A 175 -13.01 1.15 -10.00
N VAL A 176 -14.30 1.47 -9.94
CA VAL A 176 -15.29 0.74 -9.16
C VAL A 176 -16.42 0.33 -10.08
N ASP A 177 -16.97 -0.86 -9.85
CA ASP A 177 -18.13 -1.37 -10.57
C ASP A 177 -19.35 -0.45 -10.32
N PRO A 178 -20.02 0.08 -11.35
CA PRO A 178 -21.11 1.03 -11.17
C PRO A 178 -22.39 0.43 -10.56
N GLU A 179 -22.56 -0.90 -10.60
CA GLU A 179 -23.77 -1.56 -10.11
C GLU A 179 -23.68 -1.96 -8.64
N THR A 180 -22.47 -2.28 -8.17
CA THR A 180 -22.20 -2.85 -6.84
C THR A 180 -21.16 -2.09 -6.03
N ASN A 181 -20.47 -1.11 -6.62
CA ASN A 181 -19.29 -0.45 -6.04
C ASN A 181 -18.21 -1.44 -5.58
N GLU A 182 -18.05 -2.56 -6.28
CA GLU A 182 -16.86 -3.41 -6.14
C GLU A 182 -15.63 -2.65 -6.62
N VAL A 183 -14.52 -2.73 -5.89
CA VAL A 183 -13.25 -2.19 -6.35
C VAL A 183 -12.66 -3.10 -7.41
N LEU A 184 -12.48 -2.56 -8.62
CA LEU A 184 -11.90 -3.28 -9.75
C LEU A 184 -10.36 -3.28 -9.63
N VAL A 185 -9.86 -4.01 -8.63
CA VAL A 185 -8.43 -4.12 -8.31
C VAL A 185 -7.63 -4.51 -9.54
N ASP A 186 -6.49 -3.87 -9.73
CA ASP A 186 -5.62 -4.02 -10.91
C ASP A 186 -6.34 -3.73 -12.24
N MET A 187 -7.19 -2.71 -12.26
CA MET A 187 -8.01 -2.36 -13.43
C MET A 187 -8.83 -3.56 -13.90
N ASP A 188 -9.55 -4.20 -12.98
CA ASP A 188 -10.29 -5.45 -13.23
C ASP A 188 -9.42 -6.61 -13.77
N GLY A 189 -8.16 -6.66 -13.30
CA GLY A 189 -7.20 -7.67 -13.74
C GLY A 189 -6.53 -7.39 -15.08
N HIS A 190 -6.80 -6.23 -15.71
CA HIS A 190 -6.05 -5.78 -16.88
C HIS A 190 -4.59 -5.45 -16.54
N CYS A 191 -4.31 -4.97 -15.33
CA CYS A 191 -2.95 -4.77 -14.84
C CYS A 191 -2.39 -6.06 -14.25
N HIS A 192 -1.19 -6.47 -14.68
CA HIS A 192 -0.59 -7.74 -14.25
C HIS A 192 0.85 -7.52 -13.79
N MET A 193 1.03 -7.07 -12.55
CA MET A 193 2.34 -6.76 -12.00
C MET A 193 3.11 -8.00 -11.52
N LEU A 194 2.40 -9.03 -11.06
CA LEU A 194 2.96 -10.11 -10.25
C LEU A 194 2.29 -11.46 -10.57
N ASP A 195 3.06 -12.53 -10.41
CA ASP A 195 2.62 -13.94 -10.40
C ASP A 195 2.90 -14.58 -9.02
N LEU A 196 2.30 -15.75 -8.75
CA LEU A 196 2.47 -16.50 -7.49
C LEU A 196 3.95 -16.78 -7.16
N GLU A 197 4.79 -17.02 -8.17
CA GLU A 197 6.22 -17.27 -7.96
C GLU A 197 6.92 -16.12 -7.22
N HIS A 198 6.53 -14.86 -7.49
CA HIS A 198 7.14 -13.71 -6.83
C HIS A 198 6.77 -13.65 -5.34
N PHE A 199 5.54 -14.04 -5.00
CA PHE A 199 5.12 -14.18 -3.60
C PHE A 199 5.84 -15.36 -2.93
N GLU A 200 5.99 -16.50 -3.62
CA GLU A 200 6.75 -17.64 -3.11
C GLU A 200 8.20 -17.27 -2.78
N GLN A 201 8.85 -16.49 -3.64
CA GLN A 201 10.24 -16.06 -3.45
C GLN A 201 10.44 -15.11 -2.25
N THR A 202 9.38 -14.40 -1.84
CA THR A 202 9.42 -13.42 -0.73
C THR A 202 8.80 -13.94 0.57
N THR A 203 8.15 -15.11 0.54
CA THR A 203 7.46 -15.70 1.69
C THR A 203 8.25 -16.89 2.22
N ASP A 204 8.31 -17.05 3.54
CA ASP A 204 8.90 -18.26 4.12
C ASP A 204 8.08 -19.52 3.75
N LYS A 205 8.78 -20.64 3.57
CA LYS A 205 8.17 -21.89 3.09
C LYS A 205 6.98 -22.36 3.95
N PRO A 206 7.05 -22.37 5.30
CA PRO A 206 5.89 -22.71 6.14
C PRO A 206 4.66 -21.84 5.89
N THR A 207 4.83 -20.51 5.84
CA THR A 207 3.72 -19.58 5.55
C THR A 207 3.15 -19.82 4.16
N TRP A 208 4.01 -20.00 3.15
CA TRP A 208 3.60 -20.26 1.77
C TRP A 208 2.80 -21.56 1.62
N ASP A 209 3.28 -22.65 2.22
CA ASP A 209 2.59 -23.95 2.18
C ASP A 209 1.21 -23.87 2.84
N LYS A 210 1.11 -23.13 3.95
CA LYS A 210 -0.16 -22.92 4.64
C LYS A 210 -1.13 -22.09 3.81
N LEU A 211 -0.63 -21.05 3.13
CA LEU A 211 -1.42 -20.23 2.21
C LEU A 211 -2.02 -21.07 1.10
N LEU A 212 -1.20 -21.91 0.44
CA LEU A 212 -1.67 -22.79 -0.63
C LEU A 212 -2.71 -23.79 -0.10
N GLN A 213 -2.43 -24.44 1.04
CA GLN A 213 -3.36 -25.39 1.66
C GLN A 213 -4.74 -24.78 1.91
N LEU A 214 -4.80 -23.63 2.58
CA LEU A 214 -6.06 -22.97 2.94
C LEU A 214 -6.77 -22.40 1.71
N SER A 215 -6.02 -21.95 0.69
CA SER A 215 -6.60 -21.47 -0.57
C SER A 215 -7.33 -22.59 -1.31
N GLU A 216 -6.74 -23.79 -1.37
CA GLU A 216 -7.39 -24.97 -1.96
C GLU A 216 -8.65 -25.38 -1.18
N GLN A 217 -8.60 -25.35 0.16
CA GLN A 217 -9.79 -25.62 0.98
C GLN A 217 -10.92 -24.62 0.70
N CYS A 218 -10.59 -23.32 0.59
CA CYS A 218 -11.59 -22.30 0.24
C CYS A 218 -12.21 -22.55 -1.14
N LYS A 219 -11.41 -22.92 -2.14
CA LYS A 219 -11.88 -23.23 -3.50
C LYS A 219 -12.75 -24.47 -3.55
N GLN A 220 -12.34 -25.55 -2.89
CA GLN A 220 -13.10 -26.80 -2.83
C GLN A 220 -14.47 -26.60 -2.19
N ARG A 221 -14.54 -25.77 -1.15
CA ARG A 221 -15.79 -25.41 -0.46
C ARG A 221 -16.56 -24.25 -1.11
N LYS A 222 -16.00 -23.66 -2.18
CA LYS A 222 -16.55 -22.51 -2.93
C LYS A 222 -16.94 -21.36 -1.99
N LEU A 223 -16.04 -21.06 -1.04
CA LEU A 223 -16.26 -19.99 -0.07
C LEU A 223 -16.18 -18.63 -0.74
N LYS A 224 -17.13 -17.76 -0.41
CA LYS A 224 -17.18 -16.38 -0.85
C LYS A 224 -16.84 -15.44 0.30
N ILE A 225 -15.72 -14.74 0.16
CA ILE A 225 -15.20 -13.80 1.16
C ILE A 225 -15.40 -12.38 0.63
N ILE A 226 -15.97 -11.49 1.43
CA ILE A 226 -16.14 -10.09 1.03
C ILE A 226 -15.61 -9.12 2.08
N PHE A 227 -14.95 -8.07 1.63
CA PHE A 227 -14.52 -6.93 2.45
C PHE A 227 -15.37 -5.70 2.16
N PHE A 228 -15.70 -4.95 3.21
CA PHE A 228 -16.33 -3.63 3.13
C PHE A 228 -15.48 -2.58 3.84
N ASN A 229 -15.28 -1.42 3.19
CA ASN A 229 -14.73 -0.22 3.82
C ASN A 229 -15.30 1.06 3.19
N SER A 230 -14.74 2.23 3.53
CA SER A 230 -15.21 3.55 3.08
C SER A 230 -14.63 4.05 1.76
N THR A 231 -13.42 3.62 1.37
CA THR A 231 -12.70 4.20 0.22
C THR A 231 -11.82 3.19 -0.50
N PRO A 232 -11.75 3.22 -1.85
CA PRO A 232 -10.83 2.39 -2.63
C PRO A 232 -9.42 2.98 -2.74
N GLN A 233 -9.23 4.22 -2.27
CA GLN A 233 -8.00 4.98 -2.41
C GLN A 233 -7.67 5.74 -1.13
N GLY A 234 -6.38 5.78 -0.78
CA GLY A 234 -5.90 6.51 0.39
C GLY A 234 -6.12 5.74 1.70
N GLY A 235 -5.28 6.06 2.69
CA GLY A 235 -5.25 5.37 3.98
C GLY A 235 -4.64 3.96 3.92
N GLY A 236 -4.31 3.42 5.11
CA GLY A 236 -3.66 2.11 5.21
C GLY A 236 -4.56 0.93 4.78
N VAL A 237 -5.88 1.04 4.97
CA VAL A 237 -6.83 -0.04 4.66
C VAL A 237 -6.92 -0.31 3.16
N ALA A 238 -7.09 0.73 2.34
CA ALA A 238 -7.19 0.57 0.89
C ALA A 238 -5.93 -0.07 0.30
N LEU A 239 -4.74 0.36 0.76
CA LEU A 239 -3.46 -0.18 0.32
C LEU A 239 -3.34 -1.68 0.63
N MET A 240 -3.70 -2.10 1.84
CA MET A 240 -3.74 -3.52 2.22
C MET A 240 -4.70 -4.34 1.34
N ARG A 241 -5.87 -3.78 1.01
CA ARG A 241 -6.91 -4.50 0.25
C ARG A 241 -6.54 -4.69 -1.21
N HIS A 242 -5.90 -3.71 -1.87
CA HIS A 242 -5.37 -3.90 -3.23
C HIS A 242 -4.43 -5.11 -3.30
N ALA A 243 -3.46 -5.19 -2.40
CA ALA A 243 -2.51 -6.31 -2.36
C ALA A 243 -3.19 -7.65 -2.02
N THR A 244 -4.06 -7.66 -1.01
CA THR A 244 -4.79 -8.87 -0.58
C THR A 244 -5.65 -9.41 -1.72
N ILE A 245 -6.48 -8.58 -2.36
CA ILE A 245 -7.38 -9.00 -3.43
C ILE A 245 -6.60 -9.49 -4.66
N ARG A 246 -5.47 -8.84 -4.99
CA ARG A 246 -4.57 -9.32 -6.05
C ARG A 246 -4.07 -10.74 -5.77
N LEU A 247 -3.57 -11.00 -4.57
CA LEU A 247 -3.08 -12.33 -4.19
C LEU A 247 -4.22 -13.37 -4.20
N MET A 248 -5.40 -13.03 -3.66
CA MET A 248 -6.56 -13.95 -3.68
C MET A 248 -6.99 -14.30 -5.10
N ARG A 249 -6.97 -13.33 -6.02
CA ARG A 249 -7.26 -13.55 -7.45
C ARG A 249 -6.24 -14.50 -8.08
N LEU A 250 -4.95 -14.32 -7.79
CA LEU A 250 -3.90 -15.23 -8.28
C LEU A 250 -4.05 -16.66 -7.72
N LEU A 251 -4.50 -16.80 -6.47
CA LEU A 251 -4.79 -18.09 -5.84
C LEU A 251 -6.10 -18.74 -6.36
N GLY A 252 -6.96 -17.96 -7.04
CA GLY A 252 -8.26 -18.38 -7.53
C GLY A 252 -9.35 -18.46 -6.46
N VAL A 253 -9.19 -17.74 -5.34
CA VAL A 253 -10.17 -17.66 -4.25
C VAL A 253 -11.21 -16.59 -4.58
N ASP A 254 -12.51 -16.88 -4.39
CA ASP A 254 -13.60 -15.91 -4.55
C ASP A 254 -13.60 -14.93 -3.37
N CYS A 255 -12.76 -13.91 -3.48
CA CYS A 255 -12.57 -12.87 -2.50
C CYS A 255 -12.74 -11.49 -3.16
N ARG A 256 -13.73 -10.73 -2.69
CA ARG A 256 -14.15 -9.47 -3.32
C ARG A 256 -14.11 -8.32 -2.32
N TRP A 257 -14.05 -7.09 -2.81
CA TRP A 257 -13.92 -5.89 -1.98
C TRP A 257 -14.85 -4.78 -2.48
N PHE A 258 -15.67 -4.24 -1.59
CA PHE A 258 -16.68 -3.24 -1.89
C PHE A 258 -16.47 -1.98 -1.05
N VAL A 259 -16.74 -0.82 -1.64
CA VAL A 259 -16.54 0.50 -1.03
C VAL A 259 -17.81 1.33 -1.07
N ALA A 260 -18.08 2.07 -0.01
CA ALA A 260 -19.19 3.01 -0.03
C ALA A 260 -18.94 4.14 -1.04
N LYS A 261 -20.03 4.67 -1.61
CA LYS A 261 -19.99 5.87 -2.44
C LYS A 261 -19.55 7.07 -1.57
N PRO A 262 -18.51 7.82 -1.95
CA PRO A 262 -18.02 8.96 -1.18
C PRO A 262 -19.12 9.99 -0.88
N ASN A 263 -19.18 10.43 0.39
CA ASN A 263 -20.01 11.54 0.82
C ASN A 263 -19.16 12.46 1.71
N PRO A 264 -18.79 13.66 1.24
CA PRO A 264 -17.94 14.59 2.00
C PRO A 264 -18.50 14.94 3.39
N ASP A 265 -19.81 15.15 3.51
CA ASP A 265 -20.45 15.52 4.78
C ASP A 265 -20.33 14.38 5.81
N VAL A 266 -20.50 13.14 5.35
CA VAL A 266 -20.31 11.95 6.19
C VAL A 266 -18.84 11.75 6.54
N PHE A 267 -17.91 12.04 5.63
CA PHE A 267 -16.48 11.93 5.92
C PHE A 267 -16.01 12.92 6.99
N VAL A 268 -16.61 14.11 7.06
CA VAL A 268 -16.40 15.04 8.18
C VAL A 268 -16.83 14.39 9.51
N ILE A 269 -17.98 13.71 9.54
CA ILE A 269 -18.47 12.98 10.73
C ILE A 269 -17.50 11.85 11.08
N THR A 270 -17.17 10.96 10.14
CA THR A 270 -16.32 9.79 10.41
C THR A 270 -14.89 10.18 10.78
N LYS A 271 -14.37 11.30 10.27
CA LYS A 271 -13.05 11.79 10.67
C LYS A 271 -13.09 12.49 12.03
N ARG A 272 -13.86 13.57 12.15
CA ARG A 272 -13.79 14.47 13.30
C ARG A 272 -14.55 13.94 14.51
N LYS A 273 -15.69 13.30 14.29
CA LYS A 273 -16.58 12.82 15.36
C LYS A 273 -16.42 11.33 15.66
N PHE A 274 -15.89 10.52 14.73
CA PHE A 274 -15.54 9.12 15.03
C PHE A 274 -14.04 8.95 15.31
N HIS A 275 -13.19 9.08 14.29
CA HIS A 275 -11.76 8.77 14.39
C HIS A 275 -11.04 9.63 15.45
N ASN A 276 -11.19 10.96 15.37
CA ASN A 276 -10.51 11.87 16.30
C ASN A 276 -11.02 11.71 17.75
N VAL A 277 -12.32 11.48 17.92
CA VAL A 277 -12.91 11.19 19.24
C VAL A 277 -12.38 9.87 19.79
N PHE A 278 -12.42 8.78 19.00
CA PHE A 278 -11.93 7.47 19.45
C PHE A 278 -10.45 7.49 19.84
N GLN A 279 -9.61 8.20 19.11
CA GLN A 279 -8.18 8.35 19.46
C GLN A 279 -7.94 9.29 20.64
N GLY A 280 -8.93 10.09 21.02
CA GLY A 280 -8.82 11.08 22.08
C GLY A 280 -7.87 12.22 21.73
N VAL A 281 -7.81 12.61 20.45
CA VAL A 281 -7.03 13.79 20.00
C VAL A 281 -7.78 15.10 20.23
N THR A 282 -9.06 15.04 20.62
CA THR A 282 -9.88 16.18 21.01
C THR A 282 -10.74 15.85 22.23
N GLN A 283 -11.00 16.87 23.06
CA GLN A 283 -11.95 16.85 24.17
C GLN A 283 -13.05 17.92 23.99
N ASP A 284 -13.08 18.57 22.82
CA ASP A 284 -14.05 19.61 22.54
C ASP A 284 -15.43 19.01 22.26
N GLU A 285 -16.40 19.41 23.08
CA GLU A 285 -17.79 18.96 23.03
C GLU A 285 -18.46 19.21 21.68
N GLN A 286 -17.96 20.14 20.85
CA GLN A 286 -18.48 20.35 19.49
C GLN A 286 -18.33 19.10 18.59
N TYR A 287 -17.38 18.20 18.91
CA TYR A 287 -17.18 16.95 18.18
C TYR A 287 -17.96 15.78 18.77
N ARG A 288 -18.80 15.99 19.80
CA ARG A 288 -19.68 14.94 20.32
C ARG A 288 -20.70 14.56 19.24
N LEU A 289 -21.00 13.28 19.14
CA LEU A 289 -21.91 12.77 18.12
C LEU A 289 -23.36 13.15 18.42
N LEU A 290 -23.94 14.05 17.63
CA LEU A 290 -25.31 14.53 17.76
C LEU A 290 -26.30 13.60 17.03
N GLN A 291 -27.60 13.80 17.28
CA GLN A 291 -28.63 12.97 16.62
C GLN A 291 -28.65 13.16 15.11
N GLU A 292 -28.51 14.40 14.63
CA GLU A 292 -28.44 14.70 13.19
C GLU A 292 -27.25 14.00 12.50
N ASP A 293 -26.10 13.90 13.19
CA ASP A 293 -24.93 13.18 12.67
C ASP A 293 -25.22 11.68 12.55
N LYS A 294 -25.88 11.11 13.57
CA LYS A 294 -26.27 9.70 13.60
C LYS A 294 -27.22 9.40 12.46
N ASP A 295 -28.24 10.23 12.27
CA ASP A 295 -29.27 10.05 11.25
C ASP A 295 -28.65 10.13 9.85
N LEU A 296 -27.82 11.15 9.57
CA LEU A 296 -27.14 11.29 8.28
C LEU A 296 -26.18 10.12 7.99
N TRP A 297 -25.42 9.68 8.99
CA TRP A 297 -24.49 8.56 8.83
C TRP A 297 -25.21 7.22 8.60
N VAL A 298 -26.30 6.96 9.34
CA VAL A 298 -27.14 5.77 9.14
C VAL A 298 -27.80 5.80 7.77
N GLU A 299 -28.40 6.92 7.38
CA GLU A 299 -29.05 7.08 6.07
C GLU A 299 -28.05 6.82 4.93
N TRP A 300 -26.84 7.37 5.01
CA TRP A 300 -25.81 7.10 4.01
C TRP A 300 -25.44 5.62 3.92
N CYS A 301 -25.32 4.92 5.06
CA CYS A 301 -25.07 3.47 5.07
C CYS A 301 -26.23 2.69 4.45
N GLU A 302 -27.47 3.04 4.77
CA GLU A 302 -28.68 2.41 4.24
C GLU A 302 -28.84 2.63 2.73
N GLN A 303 -28.55 3.84 2.24
CA GLN A 303 -28.54 4.16 0.82
C GLN A 303 -27.49 3.33 0.07
N ASN A 304 -26.28 3.22 0.61
CA ASN A 304 -25.24 2.38 0.02
C ASN A 304 -25.66 0.90 -0.03
N PHE A 305 -26.17 0.37 1.08
CA PHE A 305 -26.66 -1.00 1.13
C PHE A 305 -27.76 -1.24 0.09
N SER A 306 -28.78 -0.38 0.06
CA SER A 306 -29.94 -0.55 -0.83
C SER A 306 -29.57 -0.43 -2.31
N ASN A 307 -28.68 0.49 -2.66
CA ASN A 307 -28.31 0.76 -4.05
C ASN A 307 -27.36 -0.31 -4.61
N TYR A 308 -26.44 -0.82 -3.79
CA TYR A 308 -25.27 -1.56 -4.29
C TYR A 308 -25.13 -2.98 -3.75
N TRP A 309 -25.57 -3.28 -2.51
CA TRP A 309 -25.18 -4.52 -1.82
C TRP A 309 -26.32 -5.40 -1.32
N GLY A 310 -27.52 -4.84 -1.26
CA GLY A 310 -28.71 -5.45 -0.70
C GLY A 310 -29.33 -6.51 -1.60
N GLN A 311 -30.60 -6.81 -1.35
CA GLN A 311 -31.30 -7.95 -1.93
C GLN A 311 -31.26 -7.94 -3.46
N GLY A 312 -30.85 -9.06 -4.05
CA GLY A 312 -30.85 -9.27 -5.50
C GLY A 312 -29.60 -8.73 -6.21
N LYS A 313 -28.66 -8.13 -5.47
CA LYS A 313 -27.37 -7.68 -6.00
C LYS A 313 -26.32 -8.78 -6.04
N GLY A 314 -26.56 -9.91 -5.35
CA GLY A 314 -25.63 -11.05 -5.31
C GLY A 314 -24.35 -10.81 -4.49
N VAL A 315 -24.27 -9.67 -3.79
CA VAL A 315 -23.14 -9.30 -2.94
C VAL A 315 -23.29 -9.95 -1.57
N VAL A 316 -24.17 -9.41 -0.73
CA VAL A 316 -24.39 -9.91 0.64
C VAL A 316 -25.14 -11.24 0.65
N ASP A 317 -26.08 -11.42 -0.29
CA ASP A 317 -26.94 -12.60 -0.39
C ASP A 317 -26.16 -13.91 -0.52
N THR A 318 -24.97 -13.87 -1.14
CA THR A 318 -24.20 -15.07 -1.48
C THR A 318 -22.92 -15.24 -0.68
N ALA A 319 -22.56 -14.25 0.14
CA ALA A 319 -21.33 -14.26 0.92
C ALA A 319 -21.37 -15.30 2.05
N ASP A 320 -20.25 -15.98 2.28
CA ASP A 320 -20.06 -16.89 3.41
C ASP A 320 -19.42 -16.15 4.58
N VAL A 321 -18.47 -15.27 4.29
CA VAL A 321 -17.71 -14.52 5.28
C VAL A 321 -17.61 -13.06 4.84
N ILE A 322 -17.98 -12.15 5.74
CA ILE A 322 -18.08 -10.73 5.52
C ILE A 322 -17.19 -10.02 6.52
N ILE A 323 -16.25 -9.23 6.04
CA ILE A 323 -15.34 -8.45 6.87
C ILE A 323 -15.71 -6.97 6.74
N MET A 324 -16.03 -6.36 7.88
CA MET A 324 -16.33 -4.93 8.02
C MET A 324 -15.08 -4.24 8.55
N ASP A 325 -14.37 -3.53 7.68
CA ASP A 325 -13.21 -2.73 8.08
C ASP A 325 -13.66 -1.37 8.63
N ASP A 326 -13.31 -1.11 9.89
CA ASP A 326 -13.54 0.16 10.60
C ASP A 326 -15.03 0.57 10.73
N PRO A 327 -15.37 1.62 11.50
CA PRO A 327 -16.77 1.89 11.84
C PRO A 327 -17.60 2.48 10.70
N GLN A 328 -16.99 3.01 9.63
CA GLN A 328 -17.63 3.91 8.67
C GLN A 328 -18.89 3.30 8.03
N VAL A 329 -18.87 2.01 7.70
CA VAL A 329 -20.00 1.33 7.04
C VAL A 329 -20.72 0.34 7.97
N SER A 330 -20.44 0.38 9.27
CA SER A 330 -20.94 -0.60 10.23
C SER A 330 -22.47 -0.60 10.39
N ALA A 331 -23.17 0.49 10.03
CA ALA A 331 -24.63 0.57 10.11
C ALA A 331 -25.36 -0.46 9.22
N ILE A 332 -24.70 -1.04 8.22
CA ILE A 332 -25.31 -2.06 7.36
C ILE A 332 -25.40 -3.45 8.03
N ILE A 333 -24.69 -3.70 9.13
CA ILE A 333 -24.61 -5.02 9.79
C ILE A 333 -25.99 -5.62 10.12
N PRO A 334 -26.95 -4.88 10.71
CA PRO A 334 -28.30 -5.40 10.93
C PRO A 334 -29.03 -5.81 9.63
N HIS A 335 -28.82 -5.07 8.54
CA HIS A 335 -29.41 -5.38 7.24
C HIS A 335 -28.79 -6.65 6.64
N ILE A 336 -27.47 -6.80 6.75
CA ILE A 336 -26.75 -8.03 6.37
C ILE A 336 -27.34 -9.22 7.14
N ARG A 337 -27.50 -9.11 8.46
CA ARG A 337 -28.03 -10.19 9.30
C ARG A 337 -29.45 -10.60 8.94
N LYS A 338 -30.28 -9.64 8.54
CA LYS A 338 -31.65 -9.89 8.07
C LYS A 338 -31.65 -10.60 6.71
N LEU A 339 -30.76 -10.20 5.80
CA LEU A 339 -30.72 -10.67 4.42
C LEU A 339 -30.02 -12.04 4.29
N ASN A 340 -28.89 -12.22 5.00
CA ASN A 340 -28.09 -13.43 5.03
C ASN A 340 -27.76 -13.82 6.49
N PRO A 341 -28.67 -14.54 7.18
CA PRO A 341 -28.46 -14.97 8.56
C PRO A 341 -27.30 -15.96 8.76
N THR A 342 -26.89 -16.64 7.69
CA THR A 342 -25.86 -17.69 7.71
C THR A 342 -24.45 -17.17 7.51
N ALA A 343 -24.28 -16.00 6.87
CA ALA A 343 -22.97 -15.38 6.68
C ALA A 343 -22.30 -15.15 8.03
N ARG A 344 -20.97 -15.24 8.09
CA ARG A 344 -20.20 -14.84 9.27
C ARG A 344 -19.65 -13.44 9.10
N ILE A 345 -19.90 -12.58 10.07
CA ILE A 345 -19.48 -11.18 10.04
C ILE A 345 -18.35 -10.99 11.03
N ILE A 346 -17.24 -10.47 10.52
CA ILE A 346 -16.06 -10.07 11.28
C ILE A 346 -16.01 -8.55 11.28
N TYR A 347 -15.94 -7.93 12.45
CA TYR A 347 -15.59 -6.51 12.56
C TYR A 347 -14.08 -6.41 12.74
N ARG A 348 -13.41 -5.65 11.85
CA ARG A 348 -11.97 -5.42 11.90
C ARG A 348 -11.69 -3.95 12.22
N SER A 349 -11.18 -3.69 13.43
CA SER A 349 -10.75 -2.36 13.86
C SER A 349 -9.28 -2.13 13.50
N HIS A 350 -8.98 -1.05 12.76
CA HIS A 350 -7.63 -0.59 12.44
C HIS A 350 -7.24 0.69 13.20
N ILE A 351 -8.20 1.35 13.85
CA ILE A 351 -7.96 2.58 14.62
C ILE A 351 -7.62 2.29 16.10
N GLU A 352 -6.91 3.23 16.73
CA GLU A 352 -6.81 3.32 18.19
C GLU A 352 -8.17 3.77 18.75
N ILE A 353 -8.89 2.85 19.37
CA ILE A 353 -10.06 3.17 20.20
C ILE A 353 -9.56 3.28 21.64
N ARG A 354 -9.67 4.44 22.28
CA ARG A 354 -9.30 4.62 23.69
C ARG A 354 -10.24 3.83 24.59
N GLY A 355 -9.95 2.54 24.80
CA GLY A 355 -10.77 1.62 25.59
C GLY A 355 -10.92 2.06 27.04
N ASP A 356 -9.92 2.76 27.57
CA ASP A 356 -9.95 3.40 28.88
C ASP A 356 -10.99 4.52 28.97
N LEU A 357 -11.24 5.27 27.89
CA LEU A 357 -12.27 6.31 27.82
C LEU A 357 -13.63 5.74 27.38
N ALA A 358 -13.63 4.80 26.44
CA ALA A 358 -14.84 4.12 25.94
C ALA A 358 -15.53 3.26 27.03
N GLY A 359 -14.85 3.03 28.16
CA GLY A 359 -15.43 2.40 29.36
C GLY A 359 -16.00 3.38 30.39
N VAL A 360 -15.84 4.70 30.21
CA VAL A 360 -16.23 5.73 31.19
C VAL A 360 -17.53 6.41 30.76
N PRO A 361 -18.68 6.15 31.42
CA PRO A 361 -19.95 6.78 31.09
C PRO A 361 -19.86 8.31 31.06
N GLY A 362 -20.45 8.93 30.04
CA GLY A 362 -20.45 10.39 29.83
C GLY A 362 -19.25 10.92 29.04
N SER A 363 -18.19 10.14 28.84
CA SER A 363 -17.14 10.50 27.89
C SER A 363 -17.68 10.48 26.46
N MET A 364 -17.10 11.30 25.57
CA MET A 364 -17.49 11.31 24.15
C MET A 364 -17.24 9.93 23.50
N GLN A 365 -16.16 9.26 23.91
CA GLN A 365 -15.77 7.94 23.43
C GLN A 365 -16.77 6.87 23.85
N TYR A 366 -17.28 6.94 25.09
CA TYR A 366 -18.28 6.02 25.59
C TYR A 366 -19.58 6.18 24.80
N ASP A 367 -20.08 7.40 24.63
CA ASP A 367 -21.35 7.67 23.94
C ASP A 367 -21.29 7.21 22.47
N LEU A 368 -20.18 7.52 21.81
CA LEU A 368 -19.93 7.09 20.44
C LEU A 368 -19.81 5.56 20.35
N TRP A 369 -19.04 4.94 21.24
CA TRP A 369 -18.87 3.50 21.25
C TRP A 369 -20.18 2.77 21.56
N ASP A 370 -20.97 3.26 22.51
CA ASP A 370 -22.28 2.70 22.83
C ASP A 370 -23.22 2.74 21.62
N PHE A 371 -23.29 3.88 20.93
CA PHE A 371 -24.07 4.01 19.71
C PHE A 371 -23.68 2.95 18.66
N LEU A 372 -22.38 2.84 18.34
CA LEU A 372 -21.91 1.90 17.33
C LEU A 372 -22.05 0.44 17.76
N TRP A 373 -21.68 0.12 19.01
CA TRP A 373 -21.71 -1.23 19.55
C TRP A 373 -23.13 -1.74 19.72
N SER A 374 -23.98 -0.99 20.42
CA SER A 374 -25.36 -1.39 20.73
C SER A 374 -26.22 -1.42 19.46
N GLY A 375 -26.03 -0.44 18.56
CA GLY A 375 -26.78 -0.37 17.30
C GLY A 375 -26.38 -1.46 16.29
N PHE A 376 -25.07 -1.72 16.13
CA PHE A 376 -24.57 -2.38 14.93
C PHE A 376 -23.52 -3.45 15.21
N ILE A 377 -22.37 -3.08 15.79
CA ILE A 377 -21.17 -3.94 15.86
C ILE A 377 -21.37 -5.18 16.77
N SER A 378 -22.20 -5.09 17.82
CA SER A 378 -22.46 -6.24 18.71
C SER A 378 -23.03 -7.49 18.01
N LYS A 379 -23.60 -7.30 16.81
CA LYS A 379 -24.18 -8.36 15.97
C LYS A 379 -23.15 -9.09 15.11
N THR A 380 -21.86 -8.76 15.21
CA THR A 380 -20.79 -9.52 14.56
C THR A 380 -20.45 -10.79 15.34
N ASP A 381 -19.86 -11.76 14.64
CA ASP A 381 -19.43 -13.04 15.20
C ASP A 381 -18.04 -12.92 15.84
N LEU A 382 -17.17 -12.09 15.25
CA LEU A 382 -15.80 -11.86 15.70
C LEU A 382 -15.46 -10.36 15.66
N PHE A 383 -14.62 -9.92 16.61
CA PHE A 383 -14.03 -8.60 16.71
C PHE A 383 -12.51 -8.74 16.63
N ILE A 384 -11.90 -8.24 15.57
CA ILE A 384 -10.45 -8.28 15.37
C ILE A 384 -9.85 -6.90 15.59
N SER A 385 -8.90 -6.79 16.52
CA SER A 385 -8.15 -5.55 16.78
C SER A 385 -6.67 -5.71 16.42
N HIS A 386 -5.95 -4.59 16.36
CA HIS A 386 -4.50 -4.64 16.48
C HIS A 386 -4.08 -5.27 17.82
N PRO A 387 -2.84 -5.79 17.94
CA PRO A 387 -2.35 -6.46 19.15
C PRO A 387 -2.08 -5.53 20.34
N VAL A 388 -3.02 -4.65 20.64
CA VAL A 388 -2.94 -3.62 21.68
C VAL A 388 -4.23 -3.69 22.50
N ALA A 389 -4.15 -4.17 23.74
CA ALA A 389 -5.29 -4.32 24.65
C ALA A 389 -6.07 -3.02 24.84
N GLY A 390 -5.33 -1.90 24.91
CA GLY A 390 -5.91 -0.58 25.07
C GLY A 390 -6.91 -0.19 23.98
N PHE A 391 -6.87 -0.87 22.83
CA PHE A 391 -7.76 -0.62 21.69
C PHE A 391 -9.08 -1.38 21.74
N ILE A 392 -9.25 -2.29 22.70
CA ILE A 392 -10.48 -3.07 22.81
C ILE A 392 -11.35 -2.47 23.92
N PRO A 393 -12.52 -1.90 23.58
CA PRO A 393 -13.43 -1.39 24.58
C PRO A 393 -13.91 -2.48 25.55
N PRO A 394 -14.07 -2.19 26.86
CA PRO A 394 -14.43 -3.18 27.87
C PRO A 394 -15.73 -3.95 27.61
N ARG A 395 -16.64 -3.38 26.81
CA ARG A 395 -17.95 -3.99 26.49
C ARG A 395 -17.86 -5.07 25.41
N VAL A 396 -16.73 -5.20 24.71
CA VAL A 396 -16.50 -6.28 23.74
C VAL A 396 -16.28 -7.58 24.51
N PRO A 397 -17.12 -8.61 24.33
CA PRO A 397 -16.93 -9.89 25.00
C PRO A 397 -15.58 -10.50 24.60
N HIS A 398 -14.76 -10.87 25.58
CA HIS A 398 -13.42 -11.42 25.31
C HIS A 398 -13.46 -12.66 24.40
N ALA A 399 -14.50 -13.50 24.52
CA ALA A 399 -14.70 -14.68 23.68
C ALA A 399 -14.88 -14.36 22.17
N LYS A 400 -15.20 -13.11 21.83
CA LYS A 400 -15.32 -12.64 20.44
C LYS A 400 -14.04 -11.95 19.94
N VAL A 401 -12.98 -11.85 20.73
CA VAL A 401 -11.80 -11.07 20.36
C VAL A 401 -10.71 -11.94 19.73
N ALA A 402 -10.15 -11.47 18.61
CA ALA A 402 -8.88 -11.95 18.07
C ALA A 402 -7.94 -10.78 17.76
N LEU A 403 -6.63 -11.05 17.75
CA LEU A 403 -5.59 -10.04 17.50
C LEU A 403 -4.90 -10.28 16.17
N MET A 404 -4.76 -9.23 15.38
CA MET A 404 -4.07 -9.27 14.10
C MET A 404 -3.44 -7.91 13.78
N PRO A 405 -2.13 -7.84 13.44
CA PRO A 405 -1.52 -6.59 12.99
C PRO A 405 -2.03 -6.15 11.60
N ALA A 406 -1.73 -4.92 11.20
CA ALA A 406 -1.87 -4.52 9.80
C ALA A 406 -0.72 -5.12 8.97
N ALA A 407 -0.83 -5.02 7.65
CA ALA A 407 0.18 -5.49 6.72
C ALA A 407 0.51 -4.44 5.65
N THR A 408 1.63 -4.63 4.97
CA THR A 408 1.97 -3.99 3.69
C THR A 408 2.38 -5.09 2.70
N ASP A 409 2.71 -4.75 1.46
CA ASP A 409 3.11 -5.74 0.46
C ASP A 409 4.55 -5.50 -0.01
N GLU A 410 5.41 -6.51 0.01
CA GLU A 410 6.82 -6.35 -0.40
C GLU A 410 7.00 -6.06 -1.90
N LEU A 411 6.01 -6.39 -2.73
CA LEU A 411 6.12 -6.44 -4.19
C LEU A 411 5.38 -5.29 -4.89
N ASP A 412 4.61 -4.49 -4.14
CA ASP A 412 3.88 -3.34 -4.65
C ASP A 412 4.76 -2.08 -4.81
N GLY A 413 4.15 -0.97 -5.25
CA GLY A 413 4.86 0.29 -5.48
C GLY A 413 5.50 0.88 -4.23
N LEU A 414 5.00 0.56 -3.04
CA LEU A 414 5.48 1.09 -1.75
C LEU A 414 6.76 0.41 -1.30
N ASN A 415 6.98 -0.85 -1.68
CA ASN A 415 8.09 -1.64 -1.13
C ASN A 415 8.96 -2.36 -2.15
N LYS A 416 8.60 -2.45 -3.43
CA LYS A 416 9.45 -3.14 -4.40
C LYS A 416 10.86 -2.53 -4.46
N LYS A 417 11.81 -3.35 -4.88
CA LYS A 417 13.19 -2.89 -5.12
C LYS A 417 13.20 -1.91 -6.31
N MET A 418 14.09 -0.93 -6.24
CA MET A 418 14.22 0.13 -7.24
C MET A 418 15.67 0.26 -7.69
N SER A 419 15.86 0.55 -8.97
CA SER A 419 17.18 0.83 -9.51
C SER A 419 17.69 2.20 -9.03
N PRO A 420 19.01 2.46 -9.04
CA PRO A 420 19.54 3.79 -8.76
C PRO A 420 18.97 4.89 -9.68
N SER A 421 18.66 4.55 -10.93
CA SER A 421 17.99 5.48 -11.86
C SER A 421 16.57 5.81 -11.46
N ASP A 422 15.80 4.86 -10.93
CA ASP A 422 14.45 5.11 -10.43
C ASP A 422 14.49 6.01 -9.20
N LEU A 423 15.41 5.73 -8.25
CA LEU A 423 15.60 6.54 -7.05
C LEU A 423 15.94 7.99 -7.41
N GLU A 424 16.85 8.20 -8.37
CA GLU A 424 17.20 9.54 -8.84
C GLU A 424 16.05 10.21 -9.60
N TYR A 425 15.28 9.47 -10.41
CA TYR A 425 14.07 10.00 -11.05
C TYR A 425 13.06 10.51 -10.01
N TYR A 426 12.73 9.69 -9.01
CA TYR A 426 11.77 10.09 -7.97
C TYR A 426 12.29 11.17 -7.04
N ARG A 427 13.61 11.24 -6.79
CA ARG A 427 14.20 12.38 -6.07
C ARG A 427 13.99 13.68 -6.85
N ARG A 428 14.12 13.67 -8.17
CA ARG A 428 13.80 14.86 -9.01
C ARG A 428 12.32 15.20 -9.00
N VAL A 429 11.45 14.19 -9.11
CA VAL A 429 9.99 14.34 -8.96
C VAL A 429 9.65 14.99 -7.62
N PHE A 430 10.23 14.48 -6.52
CA PHE A 430 10.08 15.05 -5.19
C PHE A 430 10.52 16.51 -5.15
N ASN A 431 11.72 16.82 -5.65
CA ASN A 431 12.25 18.18 -5.66
C ASN A 431 11.39 19.14 -6.47
N ARG A 432 10.74 18.65 -7.54
CA ARG A 432 9.77 19.46 -8.28
C ARG A 432 8.50 19.71 -7.48
N CYS A 433 7.95 18.68 -6.83
CA CYS A 433 6.81 18.87 -5.93
C CYS A 433 7.12 19.84 -4.78
N ALA A 434 8.35 19.81 -4.26
CA ALA A 434 8.83 20.73 -3.24
C ALA A 434 8.89 22.17 -3.78
N GLU A 435 9.49 22.37 -4.96
CA GLU A 435 9.57 23.67 -5.64
C GLU A 435 8.17 24.27 -5.90
N ASP A 436 7.24 23.47 -6.42
CA ASP A 436 5.85 23.89 -6.68
C ASP A 436 5.10 24.32 -5.39
N GLN A 437 5.57 23.87 -4.23
CA GLN A 437 5.02 24.21 -2.90
C GLN A 437 5.87 25.23 -2.13
N GLY A 438 6.94 25.76 -2.73
CA GLY A 438 7.85 26.71 -2.07
C GLY A 438 8.70 26.11 -0.95
N SER A 439 8.88 24.79 -0.93
CA SER A 439 9.73 24.06 0.02
C SER A 439 11.13 23.83 -0.57
N PRO A 440 12.19 23.77 0.25
CA PRO A 440 13.48 23.25 -0.21
C PRO A 440 13.34 21.79 -0.67
N GLY A 441 14.23 21.38 -1.58
CA GLY A 441 14.33 20.01 -2.07
C GLY A 441 15.44 19.20 -1.38
N ILE A 442 15.46 17.91 -1.67
CA ILE A 442 16.50 16.98 -1.22
C ILE A 442 17.78 17.21 -2.03
N SER A 443 18.87 17.50 -1.32
CA SER A 443 20.21 17.60 -1.89
C SER A 443 20.73 16.21 -2.31
N GLY A 444 21.54 16.16 -3.36
CA GLY A 444 22.11 14.90 -3.85
C GLY A 444 23.20 14.33 -2.93
N ASP A 445 23.92 15.18 -2.20
CA ASP A 445 25.14 14.82 -1.46
C ASP A 445 24.95 14.80 0.06
N ARG A 446 23.80 15.25 0.57
CA ARG A 446 23.51 15.32 2.01
C ARG A 446 22.56 14.20 2.44
N PRO A 447 22.83 13.51 3.56
CA PRO A 447 21.87 12.59 4.15
C PRO A 447 20.62 13.34 4.64
N TYR A 448 19.51 12.63 4.78
CA TYR A 448 18.30 13.19 5.36
C TYR A 448 17.57 12.23 6.28
N VAL A 449 16.98 12.80 7.32
CA VAL A 449 16.01 12.16 8.21
C VAL A 449 14.62 12.34 7.60
N ILE A 450 13.78 11.31 7.63
CA ILE A 450 12.44 11.38 7.02
C ILE A 450 11.33 10.98 7.99
N GLN A 451 10.20 11.69 7.96
CA GLN A 451 8.92 11.18 8.44
C GLN A 451 7.92 11.18 7.29
N ILE A 452 7.40 10.00 6.95
CA ILE A 452 6.31 9.87 5.98
C ILE A 452 5.01 9.72 6.74
N ALA A 453 4.16 10.74 6.69
CA ALA A 453 2.88 10.72 7.38
C ALA A 453 1.86 11.62 6.68
N ARG A 454 0.57 11.35 6.94
CA ARG A 454 -0.46 12.36 6.67
C ARG A 454 -0.19 13.60 7.52
N PHE A 455 -0.56 14.76 7.00
CA PHE A 455 -0.59 16.00 7.75
C PHE A 455 -1.77 15.98 8.72
N ASP A 456 -1.61 15.27 9.81
CA ASP A 456 -2.65 14.99 10.81
C ASP A 456 -2.09 15.31 12.21
N PRO A 457 -2.87 15.90 13.12
CA PRO A 457 -2.38 16.28 14.45
C PRO A 457 -1.82 15.11 15.27
N ALA A 458 -2.34 13.89 15.04
CA ALA A 458 -1.88 12.68 15.72
C ALA A 458 -0.45 12.28 15.34
N LYS A 459 0.09 12.79 14.22
CA LYS A 459 1.38 12.34 13.66
C LYS A 459 2.61 13.01 14.28
N GLY A 460 2.41 13.94 15.22
CA GLY A 460 3.49 14.55 15.99
C GLY A 460 4.53 15.30 15.14
N ILE A 461 4.09 15.91 14.03
CA ILE A 461 4.98 16.66 13.14
C ILE A 461 5.68 17.84 13.86
N PRO A 462 5.02 18.58 14.78
CA PRO A 462 5.70 19.60 15.58
C PRO A 462 6.87 19.03 16.42
N ASP A 463 6.69 17.86 17.02
CA ASP A 463 7.73 17.17 17.79
C ASP A 463 8.92 16.78 16.91
N VAL A 464 8.68 16.42 15.63
CA VAL A 464 9.75 16.16 14.66
C VAL A 464 10.57 17.42 14.39
N ILE A 465 9.91 18.55 14.16
CA ILE A 465 10.55 19.83 13.89
C ILE A 465 11.41 20.26 15.08
N GLU A 466 10.89 20.12 16.30
CA GLU A 466 11.61 20.45 17.53
C GLU A 466 12.79 19.50 17.77
N ALA A 467 12.60 18.19 17.61
CA ALA A 467 13.68 17.22 17.73
C ALA A 467 14.78 17.46 16.69
N TYR A 468 14.42 17.83 15.46
CA TYR A 468 15.37 18.16 14.41
C TYR A 468 16.14 19.45 14.71
N ARG A 469 15.48 20.50 15.22
CA ARG A 469 16.13 21.73 15.70
C ARG A 469 17.20 21.42 16.75
N ALA A 470 16.83 20.65 17.78
CA ALA A 470 17.75 20.23 18.84
C ALA A 470 18.90 19.36 18.31
N PHE A 471 18.62 18.45 17.37
CA PHE A 471 19.64 17.65 16.68
C PHE A 471 20.66 18.53 15.95
N ARG A 472 20.20 19.53 15.19
CA ARG A 472 21.07 20.50 14.50
C ARG A 472 21.94 21.28 15.48
N GLU A 473 21.38 21.77 16.58
CA GLU A 473 22.16 22.43 17.64
C GLU A 473 23.26 21.53 18.21
N GLN A 474 22.96 20.25 18.44
CA GLN A 474 23.95 19.29 18.94
C GLN A 474 25.07 19.02 17.93
N LEU A 475 24.77 19.00 16.62
CA LEU A 475 25.79 18.85 15.57
C LEU A 475 26.67 20.10 15.44
N THR A 476 26.06 21.30 15.45
CA THR A 476 26.81 22.56 15.44
C THR A 476 27.72 22.69 16.67
N ALA A 477 27.24 22.31 17.85
CA ALA A 477 28.05 22.30 19.08
C ALA A 477 29.24 21.33 19.02
N ARG A 478 29.20 20.32 18.15
CA ARG A 478 30.30 19.39 17.85
C ARG A 478 31.22 19.89 16.73
N GLY A 479 30.99 21.10 16.22
CA GLY A 479 31.82 21.74 15.18
C GLY A 479 31.54 21.26 13.76
N MET A 480 30.33 20.74 13.47
CA MET A 480 29.94 20.40 12.10
C MET A 480 29.41 21.61 11.35
N GLU A 481 29.88 21.79 10.12
CA GLU A 481 29.41 22.83 9.21
C GLU A 481 28.01 22.51 8.65
N ASP A 482 27.22 23.53 8.33
CA ASP A 482 25.82 23.36 7.93
C ASP A 482 25.63 22.47 6.69
N ASP A 483 26.57 22.49 5.74
CA ASP A 483 26.52 21.68 4.52
C ASP A 483 26.82 20.20 4.76
N GLN A 484 27.40 19.85 5.91
CA GLN A 484 27.62 18.48 6.36
C GLN A 484 26.42 17.91 7.12
N GLN A 485 25.62 18.78 7.76
CA GLN A 485 24.52 18.35 8.62
C GLN A 485 23.34 17.78 7.78
N PRO A 486 22.64 16.73 8.27
CA PRO A 486 21.53 16.13 7.52
C PRO A 486 20.33 17.06 7.34
N GLN A 487 19.61 16.91 6.23
CA GLN A 487 18.31 17.57 6.00
C GLN A 487 17.17 16.83 6.74
N LEU A 488 16.02 17.49 6.89
CA LEU A 488 14.76 16.87 7.32
C LEU A 488 13.79 16.80 6.14
N VAL A 489 13.10 15.68 5.98
CA VAL A 489 12.02 15.49 5.01
C VAL A 489 10.73 15.12 5.75
N LEU A 490 9.70 15.95 5.60
CA LEU A 490 8.35 15.73 6.10
C LEU A 490 7.42 15.64 4.90
N CYS A 491 6.91 14.45 4.60
CA CYS A 491 6.07 14.28 3.42
C CYS A 491 4.98 13.23 3.58
N GLY A 492 4.01 13.28 2.68
CA GLY A 492 2.92 12.32 2.61
C GLY A 492 1.81 12.80 1.69
N HIS A 493 0.93 11.89 1.29
CA HIS A 493 -0.25 12.24 0.49
C HIS A 493 -1.49 12.35 1.40
N GLY A 494 -2.48 13.12 0.94
CA GLY A 494 -3.79 13.17 1.60
C GLY A 494 -4.63 11.93 1.35
N SER A 495 -5.82 11.87 1.97
CA SER A 495 -6.85 10.87 1.70
C SER A 495 -8.21 11.57 1.54
N ILE A 496 -9.11 11.00 0.74
CA ILE A 496 -10.43 11.60 0.47
C ILE A 496 -11.31 11.62 1.73
N ASP A 497 -11.09 10.67 2.64
CA ASP A 497 -11.77 10.56 3.94
C ASP A 497 -11.13 11.41 5.05
N ASP A 498 -10.12 12.24 4.73
CA ASP A 498 -9.41 13.09 5.69
C ASP A 498 -9.42 14.58 5.29
N PRO A 499 -10.45 15.34 5.71
CA PRO A 499 -10.57 16.76 5.38
C PRO A 499 -9.57 17.68 6.09
N ASP A 500 -8.85 17.22 7.12
CA ASP A 500 -8.06 18.09 8.00
C ASP A 500 -6.64 18.36 7.47
N GLY A 501 -6.19 17.62 6.46
CA GLY A 501 -4.81 17.62 5.97
C GLY A 501 -4.25 18.97 5.50
N THR A 502 -5.11 19.86 5.01
CA THR A 502 -4.68 21.20 4.55
C THR A 502 -4.40 22.14 5.71
N VAL A 503 -5.24 22.11 6.76
CA VAL A 503 -5.11 22.99 7.92
C VAL A 503 -3.80 22.72 8.66
N VAL A 504 -3.52 21.44 8.93
CA VAL A 504 -2.30 21.02 9.62
C VAL A 504 -1.05 21.39 8.82
N TYR A 505 -1.10 21.26 7.49
CA TYR A 505 0.00 21.67 6.62
C TYR A 505 0.30 23.17 6.77
N GLU A 506 -0.72 24.03 6.75
CA GLU A 506 -0.55 25.48 6.93
C GLU A 506 0.01 25.84 8.31
N GLU A 507 -0.45 25.18 9.37
CA GLU A 507 0.08 25.34 10.73
C GLU A 507 1.59 25.00 10.80
N ILE A 508 2.03 23.95 10.11
CA ILE A 508 3.45 23.58 10.04
C ILE A 508 4.26 24.64 9.30
N ILE A 509 3.75 25.17 8.18
CA ILE A 509 4.44 26.25 7.47
C ILE A 509 4.54 27.50 8.35
N GLN A 510 3.52 27.81 9.15
CA GLN A 510 3.59 28.91 10.12
C GLN A 510 4.61 28.64 11.23
N LEU A 511 4.65 27.41 11.75
CA LEU A 511 5.64 26.99 12.75
C LEU A 511 7.08 27.20 12.25
N LEU A 512 7.38 26.80 11.01
CA LEU A 512 8.71 26.97 10.41
C LEU A 512 9.14 28.45 10.25
N ASN A 513 8.17 29.38 10.23
CA ASN A 513 8.44 30.80 10.13
C ASN A 513 8.71 31.47 11.48
N GLN A 514 8.51 30.77 12.60
CA GLN A 514 8.82 31.31 13.93
C GLN A 514 10.34 31.49 14.10
N PRO A 515 10.78 32.50 14.89
CA PRO A 515 12.21 32.85 15.03
C PRO A 515 13.11 31.68 15.41
N GLU A 516 12.61 30.75 16.21
CA GLU A 516 13.34 29.60 16.75
C GLU A 516 13.66 28.53 15.68
N TYR A 517 12.85 28.44 14.62
CA TYR A 517 12.98 27.45 13.54
C TYR A 517 13.50 28.03 12.23
N ARG A 518 13.41 29.36 12.07
CA ARG A 518 13.70 30.06 10.81
C ARG A 518 15.12 29.83 10.28
N SER A 519 16.12 29.69 11.14
CA SER A 519 17.51 29.41 10.72
C SER A 519 17.70 28.00 10.16
N TYR A 520 16.81 27.06 10.48
CA TYR A 520 16.90 25.67 10.07
C TYR A 520 15.96 25.33 8.90
N SER A 521 14.97 26.18 8.61
CA SER A 521 13.89 25.91 7.65
C SER A 521 14.38 25.66 6.21
N GLN A 522 15.53 26.21 5.83
CA GLN A 522 16.15 25.96 4.51
C GLN A 522 16.58 24.49 4.32
N ASP A 523 16.73 23.74 5.42
CA ASP A 523 17.09 22.32 5.41
C ASP A 523 15.91 21.41 5.78
N MET A 524 14.71 21.96 6.02
CA MET A 524 13.49 21.21 6.29
C MET A 524 12.58 21.19 5.06
N CYS A 525 12.55 20.07 4.36
CA CYS A 525 11.70 19.84 3.19
C CYS A 525 10.31 19.39 3.66
N VAL A 526 9.28 20.23 3.53
CA VAL A 526 7.90 19.90 3.92
C VAL A 526 7.01 19.90 2.69
N VAL A 527 6.52 18.73 2.29
CA VAL A 527 5.89 18.55 0.96
C VAL A 527 4.66 17.62 1.04
N ARG A 528 3.52 18.09 0.55
CA ARG A 528 2.37 17.23 0.27
C ARG A 528 2.56 16.56 -1.09
N LEU A 529 2.70 15.24 -1.09
CA LEU A 529 2.99 14.49 -2.31
C LEU A 529 1.70 14.04 -3.01
N PRO A 530 1.74 13.84 -4.34
CA PRO A 530 0.67 13.11 -5.04
C PRO A 530 0.58 11.67 -4.50
N ALA A 531 -0.54 11.00 -4.78
CA ALA A 531 -0.75 9.60 -4.39
C ALA A 531 0.08 8.63 -5.26
N SER A 532 1.41 8.70 -5.11
CA SER A 532 2.37 7.86 -5.82
C SER A 532 3.14 7.00 -4.81
N ASP A 533 2.85 5.71 -4.83
CA ASP A 533 3.48 4.72 -3.97
C ASP A 533 4.99 4.64 -4.22
N GLN A 534 5.40 4.63 -5.49
CA GLN A 534 6.81 4.57 -5.86
C GLN A 534 7.59 5.80 -5.41
N LEU A 535 6.98 7.00 -5.45
CA LEU A 535 7.62 8.21 -4.96
C LEU A 535 7.91 8.10 -3.46
N LEU A 536 6.93 7.63 -2.66
CA LEU A 536 7.12 7.37 -1.24
C LEU A 536 8.18 6.30 -0.97
N CYS A 537 8.15 5.21 -1.74
CA CYS A 537 9.15 4.15 -1.66
C CYS A 537 10.57 4.69 -1.89
N ALA A 538 10.75 5.49 -2.95
CA ALA A 538 12.05 6.02 -3.33
C ALA A 538 12.63 6.98 -2.28
N VAL A 539 11.84 7.93 -1.77
CA VAL A 539 12.31 8.86 -0.74
C VAL A 539 12.53 8.16 0.60
N LEU A 540 11.78 7.10 0.93
CA LEU A 540 12.09 6.30 2.12
C LEU A 540 13.38 5.48 1.93
N ARG A 541 13.60 4.92 0.74
CA ARG A 541 14.82 4.17 0.42
C ARG A 541 16.07 5.05 0.42
N GLY A 542 15.93 6.32 0.04
CA GLY A 542 17.03 7.27 0.02
C GLY A 542 17.38 7.85 1.39
N SER A 543 16.55 7.67 2.42
CA SER A 543 16.78 8.28 3.74
C SER A 543 17.94 7.65 4.50
N PHE A 544 18.51 8.42 5.44
CA PHE A 544 19.47 7.93 6.41
C PHE A 544 18.79 7.16 7.54
N CYS A 545 17.74 7.74 8.13
CA CYS A 545 16.88 7.09 9.11
C CYS A 545 15.44 7.60 8.96
N ALA A 546 14.49 6.86 9.50
CA ALA A 546 13.09 7.25 9.53
C ALA A 546 12.65 7.62 10.95
N LEU A 547 11.74 8.58 11.04
CA LEU A 547 11.03 8.96 12.25
C LEU A 547 9.58 8.53 12.17
N GLN A 548 9.02 8.17 13.32
CA GLN A 548 7.58 7.98 13.48
C GLN A 548 7.14 8.47 14.87
N LEU A 549 7.04 9.79 15.04
CA LEU A 549 6.76 10.44 16.32
C LEU A 549 5.26 10.62 16.57
N SER A 550 4.45 9.63 16.19
CA SER A 550 2.99 9.72 16.34
C SER A 550 2.59 9.72 17.81
N HIS A 551 1.71 10.63 18.20
CA HIS A 551 1.13 10.70 19.54
C HIS A 551 0.02 9.68 19.77
N ARG A 552 -0.67 9.32 18.67
CA ARG A 552 -1.77 8.36 18.58
C ARG A 552 -1.63 7.60 17.29
N GLU A 553 -1.78 6.28 17.37
CA GLU A 553 -1.58 5.41 16.21
C GLU A 553 -2.23 4.04 16.40
N GLY A 554 -2.85 3.51 15.34
CA GLY A 554 -3.33 2.13 15.34
C GLY A 554 -2.14 1.16 15.26
N PHE A 555 -1.54 1.07 14.08
CA PHE A 555 -0.36 0.23 13.85
C PHE A 555 0.80 1.00 13.23
N GLU A 556 0.51 1.84 12.24
CA GLU A 556 1.49 2.52 11.36
C GLU A 556 2.41 1.57 10.60
N VAL A 557 2.00 1.28 9.36
CA VAL A 557 2.75 0.42 8.45
C VAL A 557 4.04 1.07 7.97
N LYS A 558 4.20 2.40 8.04
CA LYS A 558 5.45 3.07 7.65
C LYS A 558 6.65 2.64 8.48
N VAL A 559 6.43 2.16 9.70
CA VAL A 559 7.49 1.53 10.50
C VAL A 559 7.94 0.22 9.87
N THR A 560 7.02 -0.71 9.57
CA THR A 560 7.30 -1.96 8.85
C THR A 560 8.02 -1.67 7.52
N GLU A 561 7.50 -0.73 6.72
CA GLU A 561 8.09 -0.36 5.43
C GLU A 561 9.52 0.17 5.55
N SER A 562 9.83 0.93 6.62
CA SER A 562 11.16 1.47 6.89
C SER A 562 12.14 0.35 7.27
N LEU A 563 11.72 -0.53 8.16
CA LEU A 563 12.53 -1.67 8.61
C LEU A 563 12.83 -2.63 7.44
N ALA A 564 11.84 -2.89 6.59
CA ALA A 564 11.98 -3.70 5.37
C ALA A 564 12.95 -3.08 4.34
N LYS A 565 13.14 -1.77 4.38
CA LYS A 565 14.11 -1.02 3.57
C LYS A 565 15.47 -0.87 4.26
N TYR A 566 15.67 -1.57 5.38
CA TYR A 566 16.87 -1.52 6.23
C TYR A 566 17.19 -0.10 6.71
N LYS A 567 16.14 0.66 7.08
CA LYS A 567 16.27 1.98 7.67
C LYS A 567 16.06 1.89 9.18
N PRO A 568 17.01 2.34 10.01
CA PRO A 568 16.77 2.53 11.43
C PRO A 568 15.58 3.46 11.64
N VAL A 569 14.70 3.11 12.56
CA VAL A 569 13.50 3.90 12.90
C VAL A 569 13.66 4.43 14.32
N ILE A 570 13.50 5.74 14.52
CA ILE A 570 13.28 6.32 15.85
C ILE A 570 11.81 6.67 15.95
N ALA A 571 11.12 6.12 16.95
CA ALA A 571 9.67 6.28 17.06
C ALA A 571 9.22 6.46 18.51
N TYR A 572 8.03 7.01 18.68
CA TYR A 572 7.40 7.06 19.99
C TYR A 572 6.81 5.71 20.40
N ARG A 573 6.78 5.45 21.72
CA ARG A 573 6.02 4.34 22.33
C ARG A 573 4.52 4.60 22.30
N SER A 574 3.95 4.68 21.11
CA SER A 574 2.53 4.96 20.90
C SER A 574 1.86 3.83 20.14
N GLY A 575 0.73 3.36 20.67
CA GLY A 575 -0.16 2.43 19.97
C GLY A 575 0.53 1.14 19.54
N GLY A 576 0.37 0.74 18.27
CA GLY A 576 0.95 -0.47 17.71
C GLY A 576 2.40 -0.33 17.19
N ILE A 577 3.02 0.85 17.27
CA ILE A 577 4.42 1.06 16.82
C ILE A 577 5.41 0.11 17.51
N PRO A 578 5.38 -0.06 18.86
CA PRO A 578 6.33 -0.94 19.56
C PRO A 578 6.28 -2.41 19.14
N LEU A 579 5.17 -2.87 18.53
CA LEU A 579 5.04 -4.25 18.05
C LEU A 579 5.99 -4.57 16.88
N GLN A 580 6.49 -3.53 16.20
CA GLN A 580 7.31 -3.65 15.00
C GLN A 580 8.80 -3.46 15.30
N ILE A 581 9.16 -2.83 16.42
CA ILE A 581 10.53 -2.40 16.74
C ILE A 581 11.06 -3.20 17.93
N GLU A 582 12.22 -3.85 17.74
CA GLU A 582 13.04 -4.33 18.84
C GLU A 582 13.96 -3.19 19.28
N ASP A 583 13.62 -2.58 20.42
CA ASP A 583 14.28 -1.38 20.93
C ASP A 583 15.79 -1.60 21.15
N GLY A 584 16.58 -0.67 20.63
CA GLY A 584 18.05 -0.72 20.65
C GLY A 584 18.68 -1.72 19.68
N LYS A 585 17.88 -2.42 18.87
CA LYS A 585 18.34 -3.42 17.89
C LYS A 585 17.94 -3.11 16.46
N THR A 586 16.64 -2.96 16.20
CA THR A 586 16.11 -2.64 14.86
C THR A 586 15.63 -1.20 14.74
N GLY A 587 15.33 -0.57 15.87
CA GLY A 587 15.01 0.86 15.99
C GLY A 587 15.16 1.33 17.44
N ILE A 588 14.79 2.59 17.69
CA ILE A 588 14.90 3.24 18.99
C ILE A 588 13.51 3.73 19.39
N LEU A 589 13.03 3.27 20.54
CA LEU A 589 11.73 3.66 21.09
C LEU A 589 11.91 4.72 22.19
N VAL A 590 11.30 5.88 21.96
CA VAL A 590 11.37 7.04 22.84
C VAL A 590 10.00 7.31 23.46
N GLU A 591 9.97 7.84 24.68
CA GLU A 591 8.71 8.27 25.30
C GLU A 591 8.07 9.42 24.52
N ARG A 592 6.74 9.39 24.42
CA ARG A 592 5.97 10.39 23.67
C ARG A 592 6.24 11.81 24.21
N GLY A 593 6.52 12.75 23.31
CA GLY A 593 6.84 14.14 23.63
C GLY A 593 8.28 14.39 24.06
N ASN A 594 9.11 13.34 24.21
CA ASN A 594 10.53 13.51 24.55
C ASN A 594 11.36 13.82 23.29
N THR A 595 11.18 15.02 22.75
CA THR A 595 11.90 15.52 21.55
C THR A 595 13.42 15.54 21.76
N LYS A 596 13.89 15.82 22.98
CA LYS A 596 15.31 15.76 23.34
C LYS A 596 15.87 14.34 23.19
N GLY A 597 15.15 13.33 23.68
CA GLY A 597 15.56 11.93 23.52
C GLY A 597 15.64 11.50 22.05
N VAL A 598 14.74 12.00 21.21
CA VAL A 598 14.81 11.79 19.76
C VAL A 598 16.04 12.47 19.16
N ALA A 599 16.33 13.72 19.55
CA ALA A 599 17.52 14.44 19.10
C ALA A 599 18.82 13.73 19.52
N ASP A 600 18.90 13.25 20.77
CA ASP A 600 20.05 12.49 21.29
C ASP A 600 20.26 11.19 20.50
N ALA A 601 19.16 10.48 20.17
CA ALA A 601 19.20 9.28 19.35
C ALA A 601 19.65 9.56 17.90
N LEU A 602 19.14 10.62 17.28
CA LEU A 602 19.58 11.08 15.96
C LEU A 602 21.06 11.43 15.94
N THR A 603 21.51 12.22 16.93
CA THR A 603 22.93 12.59 17.09
C THR A 603 23.80 11.36 17.23
N ARG A 604 23.41 10.39 18.06
CA ARG A 604 24.18 9.16 18.24
C ARG A 604 24.23 8.34 16.95
N LEU A 605 23.10 8.09 16.30
CA LEU A 605 23.07 7.36 15.02
C LEU A 605 23.95 8.02 13.97
N TYR A 606 23.94 9.35 13.89
CA TYR A 606 24.69 10.08 12.86
C TYR A 606 26.19 10.18 13.17
N THR A 607 26.57 10.33 14.45
CA THR A 607 27.98 10.56 14.85
C THR A 607 28.76 9.28 15.17
N ASP A 608 28.08 8.19 15.53
CA ASP A 608 28.68 6.91 15.86
C ASP A 608 28.45 5.89 14.74
N THR A 609 29.42 5.82 13.82
CA THR A 609 29.35 4.92 12.66
C THR A 609 29.23 3.46 13.07
N ALA A 610 29.89 3.02 14.15
CA ALA A 610 29.81 1.63 14.59
C ALA A 610 28.39 1.32 15.08
N TYR A 611 27.82 2.20 15.91
CA TYR A 611 26.45 2.07 16.38
C TYR A 611 25.43 2.03 15.23
N TYR A 612 25.58 2.87 14.21
CA TYR A 612 24.73 2.81 13.02
C TYR A 612 24.87 1.47 12.26
N GLN A 613 26.10 0.98 12.07
CA GLN A 613 26.33 -0.29 11.38
C GLN A 613 25.73 -1.48 12.14
N ASP A 614 25.71 -1.45 13.47
CA ASP A 614 25.06 -2.50 14.27
C ASP A 614 23.57 -2.62 13.93
N PHE A 615 22.83 -1.49 13.84
CA PHE A 615 21.43 -1.51 13.37
C PHE A 615 21.29 -2.08 11.96
N ILE A 616 22.14 -1.65 11.03
CA ILE A 616 22.07 -2.11 9.63
C ILE A 616 22.33 -3.61 9.53
N ASN A 617 23.30 -4.11 10.28
CA ASN A 617 23.63 -5.54 10.31
C ASN A 617 22.47 -6.35 10.90
N GLU A 618 21.90 -5.91 12.02
CA GLU A 618 20.74 -6.54 12.66
C GLU A 618 19.53 -6.56 11.72
N LEU A 619 19.19 -5.42 11.10
CA LEU A 619 18.05 -5.29 10.20
C LEU A 619 18.11 -6.24 8.99
N ARG A 620 19.32 -6.60 8.54
CA ARG A 620 19.60 -7.49 7.40
C ARG A 620 19.71 -8.97 7.77
N THR A 621 19.52 -9.34 9.03
CA THR A 621 19.54 -10.75 9.42
C THR A 621 18.28 -11.47 8.90
N LYS A 622 18.44 -12.76 8.57
CA LYS A 622 17.32 -13.61 8.18
C LYS A 622 16.27 -13.75 9.28
N GLU A 623 16.70 -13.71 10.55
CA GLU A 623 15.79 -13.75 11.69
C GLU A 623 14.83 -12.54 11.67
N GLN A 624 15.38 -11.34 11.42
CA GLN A 624 14.56 -10.14 11.32
C GLN A 624 13.66 -10.14 10.08
N ASP A 625 14.13 -10.67 8.95
CA ASP A 625 13.26 -10.89 7.77
C ASP A 625 12.07 -11.81 8.11
N SER A 626 12.33 -12.97 8.73
CA SER A 626 11.28 -13.91 9.13
C SER A 626 10.31 -13.31 10.16
N LYS A 627 10.80 -12.52 11.12
CA LYS A 627 9.92 -11.84 12.09
C LYS A 627 8.99 -10.83 11.42
N ARG A 628 9.45 -10.13 10.38
CA ARG A 628 8.65 -9.14 9.65
C ARG A 628 7.59 -9.75 8.74
N GLN A 629 7.75 -11.01 8.32
CA GLN A 629 6.75 -11.73 7.48
C GLN A 629 5.32 -11.61 8.00
N GLN A 630 5.14 -11.57 9.33
CA GLN A 630 3.83 -11.41 9.96
C GLN A 630 3.09 -10.09 9.61
N PHE A 631 3.81 -9.10 9.06
CA PHE A 631 3.33 -7.80 8.65
C PHE A 631 3.25 -7.65 7.11
N PHE A 632 3.33 -8.76 6.36
CA PHE A 632 3.20 -8.76 4.91
C PHE A 632 1.95 -9.51 4.41
N THR A 633 1.52 -9.16 3.19
CA THR A 633 0.30 -9.66 2.54
C THR A 633 0.14 -11.18 2.57
N PRO A 634 1.16 -12.01 2.27
CA PRO A 634 1.00 -13.47 2.25
C PRO A 634 0.59 -14.01 3.62
N PHE A 635 1.29 -13.60 4.69
CA PHE A 635 0.97 -14.00 6.04
C PHE A 635 -0.41 -13.53 6.50
N GLN A 636 -0.76 -12.27 6.17
CA GLN A 636 -2.10 -11.76 6.49
C GLN A 636 -3.19 -12.52 5.72
N SER A 637 -2.91 -12.96 4.50
CA SER A 637 -3.82 -13.78 3.69
C SER A 637 -4.06 -15.16 4.29
N VAL A 638 -3.04 -15.78 4.89
CA VAL A 638 -3.21 -17.03 5.68
C VAL A 638 -4.23 -16.83 6.80
N ASN A 639 -4.13 -15.72 7.55
CA ASN A 639 -5.09 -15.41 8.62
C ASN A 639 -6.53 -15.29 8.09
N TRP A 640 -6.73 -14.59 6.97
CA TRP A 640 -8.06 -14.42 6.38
C TRP A 640 -8.64 -15.74 5.85
N LEU A 641 -7.84 -16.53 5.14
CA LEU A 641 -8.27 -17.83 4.64
C LEU A 641 -8.57 -18.79 5.79
N TYR A 642 -7.75 -18.81 6.85
CA TYR A 642 -8.00 -19.62 8.04
C TYR A 642 -9.32 -19.25 8.71
N LEU A 643 -9.55 -17.96 8.96
CA LEU A 643 -10.81 -17.50 9.53
C LEU A 643 -11.99 -17.86 8.63
N ALA A 644 -11.82 -17.76 7.31
CA ALA A 644 -12.88 -18.10 6.38
C ALA A 644 -13.20 -19.60 6.40
N THR A 645 -12.18 -20.47 6.43
CA THR A 645 -12.38 -21.92 6.49
C THR A 645 -13.03 -22.34 7.81
N GLU A 646 -12.62 -21.78 8.94
CA GLU A 646 -13.15 -22.17 10.24
C GLU A 646 -14.56 -21.64 10.51
N LEU A 647 -14.87 -20.42 10.05
CA LEU A 647 -16.14 -19.79 10.36
C LEU A 647 -17.27 -20.19 9.40
N ALA A 648 -16.96 -20.49 8.14
CA ALA A 648 -17.97 -20.80 7.13
C ALA A 648 -18.59 -22.20 7.31
N TYR A 649 -19.89 -22.33 7.02
CA TYR A 649 -20.67 -23.55 7.29
C TYR A 649 -20.84 -24.53 6.13
N LYS A 650 -20.23 -24.29 4.97
CA LYS A 650 -20.34 -25.19 3.81
C LYS A 650 -19.45 -26.42 3.97
N GLY A 651 -20.02 -27.46 4.59
CA GLY A 651 -19.68 -28.91 4.53
C GLY A 651 -18.24 -29.37 4.75
N ASN A 652 -17.97 -30.02 5.88
CA ASN A 652 -18.00 -31.49 5.95
C ASN A 652 -19.07 -31.86 6.98
N ASP A 653 -19.81 -32.96 6.79
CA ASP A 653 -21.08 -33.33 7.47
C ASP A 653 -21.09 -33.38 9.02
N GLU A 654 -20.02 -32.99 9.71
CA GLU A 654 -19.98 -32.77 11.15
C GLU A 654 -19.08 -31.58 11.50
N ALA A 655 -19.61 -30.36 11.54
CA ALA A 655 -19.04 -29.29 12.35
C ALA A 655 -20.10 -28.20 12.63
N VAL A 656 -20.73 -28.32 13.80
CA VAL A 656 -21.38 -27.20 14.47
C VAL A 656 -20.31 -26.14 14.74
N ALA A 657 -20.63 -24.85 14.67
CA ALA A 657 -19.79 -23.80 15.24
C ALA A 657 -19.81 -23.87 16.78
N THR A 658 -19.45 -25.01 17.34
CA THR A 658 -19.27 -25.24 18.78
C THR A 658 -17.91 -24.77 19.26
N ASN A 659 -16.95 -24.53 18.36
CA ASN A 659 -15.64 -24.04 18.71
C ASN A 659 -15.40 -22.67 18.06
N GLN A 660 -16.02 -21.62 18.61
CA GLN A 660 -15.24 -20.38 18.73
C GLN A 660 -13.93 -20.80 19.39
N PRO A 661 -12.77 -20.45 18.81
CA PRO A 661 -11.51 -20.98 19.30
C PRO A 661 -11.40 -20.80 20.82
N ALA A 662 -11.25 -21.91 21.54
CA ALA A 662 -11.17 -21.88 22.99
C ALA A 662 -9.90 -21.12 23.41
N VAL A 663 -10.09 -20.23 24.38
CA VAL A 663 -9.09 -19.32 24.92
C VAL A 663 -8.10 -20.10 25.80
N THR A 664 -6.84 -20.20 25.38
CA THR A 664 -5.71 -20.59 26.25
C THR A 664 -4.42 -19.86 25.84
N ASP A 665 -3.57 -19.66 26.86
CA ASP A 665 -2.55 -18.63 27.13
C ASP A 665 -1.71 -17.99 26.00
N ILE A 666 -1.62 -16.65 26.08
CA ILE A 666 -0.49 -15.82 25.63
C ILE A 666 -0.18 -14.81 26.74
N GLU A 667 1.10 -14.53 26.95
CA GLU A 667 1.59 -13.48 27.85
C GLU A 667 1.21 -12.08 27.35
N GLY A 668 0.62 -11.26 28.22
CA GLY A 668 0.54 -9.79 28.16
C GLY A 668 0.34 -9.11 26.79
N THR A 669 -0.74 -8.35 26.63
CA THR A 669 -0.92 -7.41 25.50
C THR A 669 -0.57 -5.98 25.92
N TYR A 670 0.04 -5.19 25.02
CA TYR A 670 0.37 -3.79 25.30
C TYR A 670 -0.87 -2.92 25.48
N MET A 671 -0.83 -1.97 26.41
CA MET A 671 -1.89 -1.01 26.68
C MET A 671 -1.87 0.21 25.74
N GLY A 672 -0.85 0.32 24.88
CA GLY A 672 -0.66 1.44 23.95
C GLY A 672 0.15 2.62 24.52
N ASN A 673 0.46 2.59 25.81
CA ASN A 673 1.37 3.51 26.53
C ASN A 673 2.73 2.87 26.89
N GLY A 674 3.02 1.68 26.35
CA GLY A 674 4.21 0.90 26.70
C GLY A 674 4.05 -0.09 27.87
N GLU A 675 2.97 -0.03 28.64
CA GLU A 675 2.69 -1.00 29.71
C GLU A 675 2.06 -2.30 29.18
N MET A 676 2.37 -3.43 29.82
CA MET A 676 1.80 -4.74 29.48
C MET A 676 0.64 -5.09 30.40
N ARG A 677 -0.48 -5.54 29.82
CA ARG A 677 -1.65 -6.05 30.55
C ARG A 677 -1.86 -7.52 30.22
N GLN A 678 -1.92 -8.37 31.25
CA GLN A 678 -2.30 -9.77 31.07
C GLN A 678 -3.74 -9.85 30.58
N TRP A 679 -3.93 -10.42 29.40
CA TRP A 679 -5.23 -10.50 28.75
C TRP A 679 -5.27 -11.70 27.80
N ASN A 680 -6.30 -12.54 27.93
CA ASN A 680 -6.40 -13.83 27.26
C ASN A 680 -6.96 -13.73 25.83
N ALA A 681 -6.51 -12.75 25.03
CA ALA A 681 -6.91 -12.62 23.62
C ALA A 681 -5.86 -13.29 22.73
N LYS A 682 -6.29 -14.10 21.75
CA LYS A 682 -5.36 -14.86 20.90
C LYS A 682 -4.96 -14.12 19.62
N TYR A 683 -3.69 -14.23 19.22
CA TYR A 683 -3.28 -13.86 17.87
C TYR A 683 -3.87 -14.84 16.87
N VAL A 684 -4.38 -14.33 15.73
CA VAL A 684 -4.96 -15.20 14.68
C VAL A 684 -3.94 -16.24 14.19
N ARG A 685 -2.66 -15.87 14.10
CA ARG A 685 -1.58 -16.75 13.66
C ARG A 685 -1.43 -18.03 14.48
N GLU A 686 -1.70 -17.96 15.78
CA GLU A 686 -1.47 -19.07 16.70
C GLU A 686 -2.50 -20.19 16.55
N TYR A 687 -3.60 -19.92 15.86
CA TYR A 687 -4.58 -20.95 15.52
C TYR A 687 -4.10 -21.89 14.43
N TRP A 688 -3.18 -21.44 13.56
CA TRP A 688 -2.76 -22.22 12.40
C TRP A 688 -1.26 -22.53 12.38
N GLN A 689 -0.41 -21.74 13.03
CA GLN A 689 1.02 -22.02 13.12
C GLN A 689 1.35 -23.26 13.96
N ASN A 690 0.48 -23.62 14.91
CA ASN A 690 0.66 -24.78 15.78
C ASN A 690 -0.01 -26.07 15.24
N LEU A 691 -0.66 -25.99 14.07
CA LEU A 691 -1.27 -27.14 13.40
C LEU A 691 -0.20 -27.80 12.52
N ALA A 692 0.59 -28.69 13.12
CA ALA A 692 1.61 -29.49 12.45
C ALA A 692 1.03 -30.45 11.40
#